data_AF-A0A3D5FM70-F1
#
_entry.id   AF-A0A3D5FM70-F1
#
_cell.length_a   1.000
_cell.length_b   1.000
_cell.length_c   1.000
_cell.angle_alpha   90.00
_cell.angle_beta   90.00
_cell.angle_gamma   90.00
#
_symmetry.space_group_name_H-M   'P 1'
#
loop_
_entity.id
_entity.type
_entity.pdbx_description
1 polymer ?
#
loop_
_entity_poly.entity_id
_entity_poly.type
_entity_poly.pdbx_seq_one_letter_code
_entity_poly.pdbx_strand_id
1 'polypeptide(L)'
;MATRFNVFYLGNVDRIDTTEGNQISENARSLEGETFGGANSPLYNNIKSFSPGARGYGNTARGTYSTDNSGENGSDTFRIDDGNSQNFDAIASYAATLTYADGSQATVTAIVFQSTNGDLFLAPAASSSDYQSALEAGPIESITFNTVSTDESMMYASRVDADYVAPDGTVDGTSGDDSMRVGSTDAQADEVDNSGNAVKLGAGNDKISAGSGDDTILGGAGNDYIAGNDGNDRIHGDADTTEETTFSWANQNIEDGVSVTGGITGVTSSGNIQVTMSVDQGENFRSATMERNDPLYDYNELSDSSSIRILGGAAGSDPNTAKMSIDFSSLDSGVSDEVSNVTFGIFDIDQAYGFVDEVIVRAYDADGNLIPVNLTAGNSDTLDVNDETGRAISTDAGRGTTNAKTGFLQVDIAGPVSRIEIEYNNHDPDDTGHAIRVGDLKMSTISATDAGNDTLDGGAGNDTIYGDGGDDSLSGGADNDSLSGGSGDDRIEGGTGHDTIAGGTGNDAMSGGDDADLFVMEDDFGTDKIAGGEGGKDYDVVTFDALSKGVSVTYTGAEAGTATEGPNSVSFTEIEKLVLTNSSDYVDASIGGVAVDTGAGDDTIKVGDGAYDIDAGTGDDRIIRETGTTADDANSVIDAGDGIDTYVAGSGLGADHTVDLAASRLDHAGSDRGDLLNFENVALENSAASVKGDSKDNTITARGTQDNSLSGGDGNDSIDGGGGNDNLHGDAGRDTLIGGDGNDTLDGGQGDDQLTGGDGDDVFVYSGGHDTITDFNAGNTGPLDDDDTTNNDFIDLSGYYDKIFDLRADYEDNGILDQSNFETTDYTYNSKFEDGSLKFIGVQAQHFTYDNTGVVCFGKGTAIRTPRGDVLVEDLRVGDLVTTMDNGPQKIRWINTRSYDAGQMQKGSHLHPVLIKRGTFGAERDLLVSQQHGVLVGQSGDSFARAKHLADAAKGVRIAKGKKSVTYVHLMFDD
;
A
#
# COMPACT_ATOMS: atom_id res chain seq x y z
N MET A 1 -47.09 30.58 22.67
CA MET A 1 -47.19 30.19 24.10
C MET A 1 -47.97 28.89 24.15
N ALA A 2 -47.45 27.95 24.92
CA ALA A 2 -47.88 26.57 24.91
C ALA A 2 -48.76 26.26 26.13
N THR A 3 -49.71 25.34 25.97
CA THR A 3 -50.51 24.77 27.07
C THR A 3 -49.89 23.49 27.63
N ARG A 4 -48.82 23.02 27.00
CA ARG A 4 -47.92 21.96 27.44
C ARG A 4 -46.53 22.57 27.53
N PHE A 5 -45.78 22.28 28.57
CA PHE A 5 -44.47 22.88 28.79
C PHE A 5 -43.69 22.05 29.81
N ASN A 6 -42.37 22.19 29.81
CA ASN A 6 -41.53 21.53 30.83
C ASN A 6 -41.59 22.24 32.19
N VAL A 7 -41.48 21.47 33.27
CA VAL A 7 -41.43 21.90 34.67
C VAL A 7 -40.39 21.09 35.44
N PHE A 8 -39.83 21.63 36.52
CA PHE A 8 -38.97 20.83 37.42
C PHE A 8 -39.79 20.18 38.52
N TYR A 9 -39.58 18.90 38.78
CA TYR A 9 -40.11 18.23 39.97
C TYR A 9 -39.19 18.48 41.16
N LEU A 10 -39.74 19.04 42.23
CA LEU A 10 -39.00 19.40 43.44
C LEU A 10 -39.15 18.35 44.54
N GLY A 11 -39.91 17.28 44.32
CA GLY A 11 -40.17 16.24 45.32
C GLY A 11 -41.53 16.37 46.00
N ASN A 12 -41.76 15.52 47.00
CA ASN A 12 -43.00 15.46 47.77
C ASN A 12 -42.83 16.16 49.13
N VAL A 13 -43.69 17.14 49.42
CA VAL A 13 -43.63 17.95 50.65
C VAL A 13 -45.00 18.05 51.32
N ASP A 14 -45.01 18.46 52.59
CA ASP A 14 -46.25 18.75 53.32
C ASP A 14 -47.10 19.81 52.58
N ARG A 15 -48.43 19.71 52.71
CA ARG A 15 -49.35 20.63 52.01
C ARG A 15 -49.14 22.07 52.47
N ILE A 16 -48.97 22.98 51.50
CA ILE A 16 -48.81 24.41 51.76
C ILE A 16 -50.14 25.18 51.77
N ASP A 17 -51.19 24.59 51.20
CA ASP A 17 -52.59 24.98 51.44
C ASP A 17 -53.21 23.97 52.41
N THR A 18 -53.58 24.45 53.59
CA THR A 18 -54.16 23.59 54.64
C THR A 18 -55.65 23.85 54.85
N THR A 19 -56.19 24.91 54.25
CA THR A 19 -57.58 25.33 54.42
C THR A 19 -58.26 25.46 53.06
N GLU A 20 -58.88 24.36 52.64
CA GLU A 20 -59.62 24.32 51.38
C GLU A 20 -60.70 25.41 51.27
N GLY A 21 -60.97 25.82 50.02
CA GLY A 21 -62.09 26.69 49.68
C GLY A 21 -61.78 28.17 49.66
N ASN A 22 -60.49 28.51 49.54
CA ASN A 22 -60.03 29.84 49.20
C ASN A 22 -58.83 29.73 48.22
N GLN A 23 -58.15 30.84 47.93
CA GLN A 23 -57.01 30.89 46.97
C GLN A 23 -55.66 31.17 47.66
N ILE A 24 -55.61 31.05 48.98
CA ILE A 24 -54.50 31.42 49.84
C ILE A 24 -53.81 30.15 50.32
N SER A 25 -52.52 30.02 50.02
CA SER A 25 -51.68 28.96 50.55
C SER A 25 -51.25 29.31 51.98
N GLU A 26 -52.06 29.01 53.01
CA GLU A 26 -51.82 29.54 54.37
C GLU A 26 -50.49 29.12 55.01
N ASN A 27 -49.92 28.01 54.53
CA ASN A 27 -48.67 27.46 55.00
C ASN A 27 -47.54 27.61 53.97
N ALA A 28 -47.65 28.53 53.01
CA ALA A 28 -46.57 28.84 52.04
C ALA A 28 -45.23 29.17 52.75
N ARG A 29 -45.28 29.77 53.94
CA ARG A 29 -44.07 30.06 54.74
C ARG A 29 -43.31 28.82 55.20
N SER A 30 -43.92 27.62 55.16
CA SER A 30 -43.22 26.38 55.52
C SER A 30 -42.07 26.04 54.58
N LEU A 31 -42.09 26.55 53.34
CA LEU A 31 -41.02 26.38 52.38
C LEU A 31 -39.96 27.49 52.45
N GLU A 32 -40.14 28.55 53.27
CA GLU A 32 -39.14 29.61 53.43
C GLU A 32 -37.86 29.06 54.08
N GLY A 33 -36.76 29.10 53.34
CA GLY A 33 -35.44 28.59 53.72
C GLY A 33 -35.14 27.17 53.25
N GLU A 34 -36.09 26.49 52.62
CA GLU A 34 -35.90 25.14 52.09
C GLU A 34 -35.21 25.18 50.71
N THR A 35 -34.38 24.17 50.46
CA THR A 35 -33.63 23.97 49.21
C THR A 35 -34.05 22.65 48.57
N PHE A 36 -34.31 22.67 47.26
CA PHE A 36 -34.67 21.51 46.46
C PHE A 36 -33.63 21.27 45.38
N GLY A 37 -33.26 20.00 45.16
CA GLY A 37 -32.10 19.62 44.36
C GLY A 37 -30.78 19.69 45.12
N GLY A 38 -29.68 19.56 44.39
CA GLY A 38 -28.31 19.61 44.90
C GLY A 38 -27.39 18.64 44.15
N ALA A 39 -26.08 18.75 44.34
CA ALA A 39 -25.06 18.01 43.57
C ALA A 39 -25.28 16.49 43.38
N ASN A 40 -25.93 15.79 44.32
CA ASN A 40 -26.20 14.34 44.19
C ASN A 40 -27.57 14.00 43.59
N SER A 41 -28.40 15.01 43.32
CA SER A 41 -29.75 14.88 42.76
C SER A 41 -30.14 16.22 42.14
N PRO A 42 -29.40 16.67 41.10
CA PRO A 42 -29.61 17.97 40.50
C PRO A 42 -31.03 18.10 39.91
N LEU A 43 -31.53 19.33 39.80
CA LEU A 43 -32.84 19.55 39.20
C LEU A 43 -32.84 19.35 37.69
N TYR A 44 -31.73 19.57 36.99
CA TYR A 44 -31.62 19.30 35.55
C TYR A 44 -31.87 17.82 35.19
N ASN A 45 -31.66 16.87 36.11
CA ASN A 45 -32.08 15.45 35.94
C ASN A 45 -33.57 15.19 36.23
N ASN A 46 -34.32 16.21 36.67
CA ASN A 46 -35.70 16.08 37.17
C ASN A 46 -36.69 16.97 36.39
N ILE A 47 -36.45 17.12 35.09
CA ILE A 47 -37.36 17.79 34.17
C ILE A 47 -38.55 16.88 33.86
N LYS A 48 -39.74 17.47 33.85
CA LYS A 48 -41.01 16.78 33.65
C LYS A 48 -41.89 17.53 32.68
N SER A 49 -42.69 16.81 31.90
CA SER A 49 -43.64 17.43 30.97
C SER A 49 -44.96 17.74 31.67
N PHE A 50 -45.37 19.01 31.71
CA PHE A 50 -46.67 19.42 32.23
C PHE A 50 -47.72 19.44 31.09
N SER A 51 -48.92 18.94 31.38
CA SER A 51 -50.07 19.11 30.49
C SER A 51 -51.41 19.32 31.21
N PRO A 52 -52.45 19.83 30.51
CA PRO A 52 -53.78 19.96 31.10
C PRO A 52 -54.39 18.59 31.42
N GLY A 53 -54.94 18.44 32.62
CA GLY A 53 -55.61 17.22 33.08
C GLY A 53 -57.04 17.07 32.53
N ALA A 54 -57.77 16.06 33.00
CA ALA A 54 -59.12 15.73 32.52
C ALA A 54 -60.15 16.88 32.62
N ARG A 55 -60.00 17.76 33.63
CA ARG A 55 -60.81 18.98 33.80
C ARG A 55 -60.11 20.25 33.31
N GLY A 56 -58.85 20.15 32.85
CA GLY A 56 -58.06 21.25 32.30
C GLY A 56 -57.96 22.46 33.24
N TYR A 57 -58.00 23.64 32.63
CA TYR A 57 -57.94 24.95 33.30
C TYR A 57 -59.20 25.78 33.04
N GLY A 58 -59.55 26.63 34.00
CA GLY A 58 -60.52 27.70 33.86
C GLY A 58 -61.98 27.33 34.07
N ASN A 59 -62.23 26.27 34.84
CA ASN A 59 -63.56 25.95 35.35
C ASN A 59 -64.08 27.01 36.34
N THR A 60 -63.17 27.72 37.01
CA THR A 60 -63.46 28.80 37.96
C THR A 60 -63.01 30.17 37.45
N ALA A 61 -61.89 30.26 36.70
CA ALA A 61 -61.37 31.51 36.13
C ALA A 61 -60.76 31.32 34.73
N ARG A 62 -61.27 32.04 33.71
CA ARG A 62 -60.85 31.83 32.31
C ARG A 62 -59.35 32.00 32.10
N GLY A 63 -58.69 30.94 31.62
CA GLY A 63 -57.29 30.98 31.19
C GLY A 63 -56.26 30.77 32.29
N THR A 64 -56.69 30.42 33.50
CA THR A 64 -55.81 30.13 34.65
C THR A 64 -56.19 28.80 35.31
N TYR A 65 -55.20 28.19 35.96
CA TYR A 65 -55.38 27.10 36.93
C TYR A 65 -55.70 27.70 38.31
N SER A 66 -56.79 27.22 38.91
CA SER A 66 -57.30 27.63 40.23
C SER A 66 -56.91 26.64 41.32
N THR A 67 -56.52 27.18 42.47
CA THR A 67 -56.20 26.42 43.69
C THR A 67 -57.43 26.06 44.52
N ASP A 68 -58.54 26.81 44.40
CA ASP A 68 -59.80 26.48 45.08
C ASP A 68 -60.38 25.15 44.58
N ASN A 69 -59.98 24.06 45.24
CA ASN A 69 -60.39 22.69 44.94
C ASN A 69 -61.77 22.31 45.52
N SER A 70 -62.51 23.28 46.09
CA SER A 70 -63.77 23.05 46.81
C SER A 70 -65.04 23.50 46.07
N GLY A 71 -64.90 24.22 44.95
CA GLY A 71 -66.01 24.87 44.24
C GLY A 71 -67.01 23.95 43.54
N GLU A 72 -68.26 24.41 43.39
CA GLU A 72 -69.38 23.69 42.74
C GLU A 72 -69.12 23.27 41.27
N ASN A 73 -68.10 23.82 40.61
CA ASN A 73 -67.70 23.52 39.23
C ASN A 73 -66.52 22.53 39.11
N GLY A 74 -65.98 22.04 40.22
CA GLY A 74 -64.85 21.10 40.27
C GLY A 74 -63.46 21.76 40.22
N SER A 75 -62.46 21.10 40.80
CA SER A 75 -61.04 21.47 40.76
C SER A 75 -60.48 21.45 39.32
N ASP A 76 -59.59 22.40 39.02
CA ASP A 76 -58.74 22.32 37.85
C ASP A 76 -57.71 21.19 38.06
N THR A 77 -57.33 20.54 36.97
CA THR A 77 -56.46 19.36 37.01
C THR A 77 -55.33 19.48 36.00
N PHE A 78 -54.18 18.90 36.31
CA PHE A 78 -53.02 18.80 35.44
C PHE A 78 -52.51 17.36 35.38
N ARG A 79 -51.52 17.14 34.52
CA ARG A 79 -50.74 15.90 34.44
C ARG A 79 -49.26 16.27 34.39
N ILE A 80 -48.44 15.32 34.85
CA ILE A 80 -46.98 15.36 34.83
C ILE A 80 -46.53 14.11 34.12
N ASP A 81 -45.60 14.27 33.18
CA ASP A 81 -45.24 13.26 32.17
C ASP A 81 -46.50 12.66 31.57
N ASP A 82 -47.48 13.54 31.35
CA ASP A 82 -48.81 13.24 30.84
C ASP A 82 -49.67 12.24 31.62
N GLY A 83 -49.17 11.60 32.69
CA GLY A 83 -49.85 10.50 33.37
C GLY A 83 -51.19 10.78 34.07
N ASN A 84 -51.36 10.30 35.30
CA ASN A 84 -52.66 10.42 35.97
C ASN A 84 -53.02 11.89 36.25
N SER A 85 -54.28 12.26 35.99
CA SER A 85 -54.76 13.61 36.31
C SER A 85 -54.68 13.88 37.81
N GLN A 86 -53.92 14.91 38.16
CA GLN A 86 -53.73 15.41 39.51
C GLN A 86 -54.54 16.68 39.71
N ASN A 87 -54.97 16.94 40.95
CA ASN A 87 -55.62 18.20 41.30
C ASN A 87 -54.56 19.21 41.73
N PHE A 88 -54.73 20.47 41.34
CA PHE A 88 -54.02 21.56 41.99
C PHE A 88 -54.44 21.66 43.44
N ASP A 89 -53.44 21.76 44.31
CA ASP A 89 -53.60 22.04 45.72
C ASP A 89 -53.34 23.51 45.99
N ALA A 90 -52.13 23.95 45.70
CA ALA A 90 -51.64 25.26 46.04
C ALA A 90 -50.80 25.86 44.90
N ILE A 91 -50.78 27.18 44.83
CA ILE A 91 -49.91 27.97 43.95
C ILE A 91 -49.40 29.14 44.78
N ALA A 92 -48.09 29.27 44.86
CA ALA A 92 -47.43 30.35 45.56
C ALA A 92 -46.23 30.83 44.74
N SER A 93 -45.87 32.09 44.93
CA SER A 93 -44.65 32.65 44.34
C SER A 93 -43.66 33.00 45.42
N TYR A 94 -42.39 32.68 45.20
CA TYR A 94 -41.30 32.94 46.15
C TYR A 94 -40.24 33.80 45.48
N ALA A 95 -39.67 34.74 46.22
CA ALA A 95 -38.33 35.20 45.89
C ALA A 95 -37.40 34.03 46.17
N ALA A 96 -36.75 33.50 45.13
CA ALA A 96 -35.98 32.28 45.18
C ALA A 96 -34.59 32.51 44.60
N THR A 97 -33.63 31.69 45.04
CA THR A 97 -32.28 31.66 44.49
C THR A 97 -32.12 30.34 43.74
N LEU A 98 -31.93 30.41 42.43
CA LEU A 98 -31.43 29.31 41.61
C LEU A 98 -29.92 29.20 41.84
N THR A 99 -29.44 27.97 42.00
CA THR A 99 -28.01 27.64 41.93
C THR A 99 -27.84 26.71 40.74
N TYR A 100 -27.03 27.13 39.78
CA TYR A 100 -26.70 26.32 38.62
C TYR A 100 -25.55 25.35 38.97
N ALA A 101 -25.32 24.37 38.10
CA ALA A 101 -24.29 23.35 38.26
C ALA A 101 -22.86 23.95 38.35
N ASP A 102 -22.60 25.08 37.67
CA ASP A 102 -21.35 25.86 37.78
C ASP A 102 -21.20 26.60 39.13
N GLY A 103 -22.18 26.50 40.03
CA GLY A 103 -22.23 27.17 41.32
C GLY A 103 -22.64 28.65 41.26
N SER A 104 -22.84 29.22 40.08
CA SER A 104 -23.40 30.57 39.92
C SER A 104 -24.86 30.61 40.39
N GLN A 105 -25.35 31.82 40.68
CA GLN A 105 -26.68 31.99 41.26
C GLN A 105 -27.48 33.10 40.60
N ALA A 106 -28.78 32.87 40.44
CA ALA A 106 -29.74 33.87 40.00
C ALA A 106 -30.89 34.02 41.00
N THR A 107 -31.31 35.25 41.27
CA THR A 107 -32.51 35.51 42.08
C THR A 107 -33.71 35.70 41.17
N VAL A 108 -34.76 34.92 41.39
CA VAL A 108 -35.98 34.92 40.57
C VAL A 108 -37.23 35.07 41.44
N THR A 109 -38.36 35.38 40.81
CA THR A 109 -39.68 35.17 41.43
C THR A 109 -40.21 33.84 40.93
N ALA A 110 -39.83 32.75 41.61
CA ALA A 110 -40.22 31.39 41.26
C ALA A 110 -41.72 31.19 41.49
N ILE A 111 -42.39 30.61 40.50
CA ILE A 111 -43.80 30.23 40.60
C ILE A 111 -43.85 28.73 40.82
N VAL A 112 -44.34 28.29 41.97
CA VAL A 112 -44.50 26.87 42.27
C VAL A 112 -45.96 26.50 42.39
N PHE A 113 -46.25 25.25 42.06
CA PHE A 113 -47.56 24.66 42.30
C PHE A 113 -47.40 23.29 42.95
N GLN A 114 -48.38 22.92 43.76
CA GLN A 114 -48.41 21.66 44.48
C GLN A 114 -49.62 20.83 44.06
N SER A 115 -49.45 19.51 43.97
CA SER A 115 -50.55 18.56 43.83
C SER A 115 -51.19 18.25 45.17
N THR A 116 -52.43 17.74 45.17
CA THR A 116 -53.10 17.33 46.43
C THR A 116 -52.42 16.14 47.13
N ASN A 117 -51.46 15.49 46.45
CA ASN A 117 -50.65 14.40 47.01
C ASN A 117 -49.34 14.90 47.64
N GLY A 118 -49.07 16.21 47.60
CA GLY A 118 -47.88 16.84 48.17
C GLY A 118 -46.75 17.09 47.17
N ASP A 119 -46.88 16.65 45.92
CA ASP A 119 -45.85 16.82 44.89
C ASP A 119 -45.70 18.29 44.49
N LEU A 120 -44.49 18.82 44.58
CA LEU A 120 -44.17 20.22 44.34
C LEU A 120 -43.42 20.37 43.01
N PHE A 121 -43.78 21.40 42.25
CA PHE A 121 -43.21 21.66 40.93
C PHE A 121 -42.87 23.13 40.74
N LEU A 122 -41.80 23.40 39.97
CA LEU A 122 -41.42 24.73 39.52
C LEU A 122 -41.93 24.97 38.10
N ALA A 123 -42.76 26.00 37.90
CA ALA A 123 -43.33 26.33 36.60
C ALA A 123 -42.50 27.39 35.85
N PRO A 124 -42.40 27.32 34.50
CA PRO A 124 -41.71 28.32 33.69
C PRO A 124 -42.47 29.66 33.67
N ALA A 125 -41.93 30.71 33.06
CA ALA A 125 -42.59 32.01 33.02
C ALA A 125 -43.84 32.01 32.13
N ALA A 126 -44.78 32.94 32.40
CA ALA A 126 -45.96 33.13 31.54
C ALA A 126 -45.63 33.87 30.21
N SER A 127 -44.45 34.48 30.13
CA SER A 127 -43.92 35.19 28.95
C SER A 127 -42.39 35.28 29.06
N SER A 128 -41.69 35.47 27.93
CA SER A 128 -40.26 35.75 27.92
C SER A 128 -39.95 36.94 28.84
N SER A 129 -39.14 36.70 29.87
CA SER A 129 -38.87 37.62 30.97
C SER A 129 -37.55 37.23 31.65
N ASP A 130 -37.00 38.07 32.54
CA ASP A 130 -35.77 37.76 33.28
C ASP A 130 -35.87 36.43 34.07
N TYR A 131 -37.06 36.04 34.51
CA TYR A 131 -37.29 34.72 35.13
C TYR A 131 -37.13 33.59 34.12
N GLN A 132 -37.66 33.74 32.91
CA GLN A 132 -37.51 32.74 31.86
C GLN A 132 -36.04 32.58 31.48
N SER A 133 -35.35 33.70 31.23
CA SER A 133 -33.93 33.68 30.90
C SER A 133 -33.07 33.06 32.01
N ALA A 134 -33.44 33.23 33.28
CA ALA A 134 -32.76 32.56 34.39
C ALA A 134 -33.08 31.06 34.49
N LEU A 135 -34.20 30.58 33.93
CA LEU A 135 -34.45 29.13 33.89
C LEU A 135 -33.72 28.43 32.73
N GLU A 136 -33.33 29.19 31.70
CA GLU A 136 -32.67 28.71 30.49
C GLU A 136 -31.17 29.09 30.47
N ALA A 137 -30.66 29.68 31.56
CA ALA A 137 -29.29 30.21 31.61
C ALA A 137 -28.20 29.12 31.79
N GLY A 138 -28.60 27.91 32.20
CA GLY A 138 -27.71 26.80 32.47
C GLY A 138 -28.41 25.71 33.28
N PRO A 139 -27.77 24.55 33.49
CA PRO A 139 -28.34 23.43 34.23
C PRO A 139 -28.58 23.81 35.68
N ILE A 140 -29.84 23.75 36.11
CA ILE A 140 -30.22 24.12 37.46
C ILE A 140 -29.90 22.94 38.40
N GLU A 141 -28.92 23.11 39.28
CA GLU A 141 -28.61 22.11 40.30
C GLU A 141 -29.66 22.13 41.42
N SER A 142 -29.99 23.33 41.92
CA SER A 142 -30.93 23.49 43.03
C SER A 142 -31.66 24.83 43.05
N ILE A 143 -32.77 24.89 43.80
CA ILE A 143 -33.52 26.12 44.09
C ILE A 143 -33.74 26.26 45.59
N THR A 144 -33.46 27.45 46.13
CA THR A 144 -33.75 27.80 47.53
C THR A 144 -34.85 28.87 47.59
N PHE A 145 -35.92 28.63 48.36
CA PHE A 145 -36.99 29.62 48.53
C PHE A 145 -36.66 30.58 49.67
N ASN A 146 -36.42 31.86 49.38
CA ASN A 146 -35.98 32.83 50.39
C ASN A 146 -37.15 33.41 51.18
N THR A 147 -38.15 33.95 50.48
CA THR A 147 -39.32 34.61 51.09
C THR A 147 -40.54 34.45 50.21
N VAL A 148 -41.72 34.27 50.81
CA VAL A 148 -42.99 34.28 50.09
C VAL A 148 -43.21 35.66 49.45
N SER A 149 -43.29 35.70 48.12
CA SER A 149 -43.67 36.89 47.35
C SER A 149 -45.19 37.04 47.30
N THR A 150 -45.90 35.94 47.03
CA THR A 150 -47.37 35.86 47.04
C THR A 150 -47.80 34.48 47.54
N ASP A 151 -48.76 34.45 48.46
CA ASP A 151 -49.47 33.25 48.92
C ASP A 151 -50.88 33.15 48.33
N GLU A 152 -51.37 34.22 47.70
CA GLU A 152 -52.63 34.27 46.95
C GLU A 152 -52.32 34.37 45.44
N SER A 153 -52.42 33.27 44.69
CA SER A 153 -52.12 33.29 43.25
C SER A 153 -52.85 32.24 42.42
N MET A 154 -53.17 32.62 41.19
CA MET A 154 -53.57 31.72 40.10
C MET A 154 -52.40 31.57 39.13
N MET A 155 -52.26 30.40 38.51
CA MET A 155 -51.27 30.17 37.45
C MET A 155 -51.91 30.37 36.08
N TYR A 156 -51.33 31.23 35.23
CA TYR A 156 -51.75 31.29 33.82
C TYR A 156 -51.49 29.95 33.12
N ALA A 157 -52.48 29.49 32.36
CA ALA A 157 -52.42 28.17 31.71
C ALA A 157 -51.50 28.14 30.48
N SER A 158 -51.30 29.30 29.86
CA SER A 158 -50.42 29.48 28.71
C SER A 158 -49.07 30.00 29.21
N ARG A 159 -47.99 29.28 28.91
CA ARG A 159 -46.63 29.62 29.34
C ARG A 159 -45.63 29.57 28.18
N VAL A 160 -44.40 30.01 28.44
CA VAL A 160 -43.25 29.72 27.57
C VAL A 160 -42.87 28.27 27.84
N ASP A 161 -42.74 27.48 26.77
CA ASP A 161 -42.12 26.16 26.89
C ASP A 161 -40.63 26.40 27.03
N ALA A 162 -40.07 25.95 28.13
CA ALA A 162 -38.71 26.30 28.51
C ALA A 162 -37.76 25.25 27.96
N ASP A 163 -36.73 25.74 27.28
CA ASP A 163 -35.63 24.93 26.79
C ASP A 163 -34.56 24.85 27.89
N TYR A 164 -34.72 23.88 28.78
CA TYR A 164 -33.83 23.76 29.94
C TYR A 164 -32.51 23.12 29.50
N VAL A 165 -31.42 23.78 29.85
CA VAL A 165 -30.06 23.29 29.56
C VAL A 165 -29.73 22.10 30.47
N ALA A 166 -29.13 21.07 29.90
CA ALA A 166 -28.59 19.90 30.59
C ALA A 166 -27.17 19.62 30.05
N PRO A 167 -26.31 18.95 30.84
CA PRO A 167 -25.02 18.47 30.36
C PRO A 167 -25.20 17.57 29.12
N ASP A 168 -24.41 17.79 28.09
CA ASP A 168 -24.47 17.03 26.83
C ASP A 168 -23.24 16.14 26.59
N GLY A 169 -22.25 16.21 27.49
CA GLY A 169 -21.03 15.42 27.43
C GLY A 169 -19.89 16.08 26.67
N THR A 170 -20.11 17.26 26.09
CA THR A 170 -19.10 18.02 25.36
C THR A 170 -18.84 19.33 26.08
N VAL A 171 -17.56 19.66 26.30
CA VAL A 171 -17.19 20.95 26.87
C VAL A 171 -17.08 21.98 25.75
N ASP A 172 -18.05 22.90 25.70
CA ASP A 172 -18.09 23.94 24.67
C ASP A 172 -17.31 25.20 25.08
N GLY A 173 -16.50 25.69 24.15
CA GLY A 173 -15.89 27.01 24.19
C GLY A 173 -16.81 28.10 23.67
N THR A 174 -16.26 29.29 23.55
CA THR A 174 -16.95 30.49 23.07
C THR A 174 -16.48 30.84 21.67
N SER A 175 -16.94 31.97 21.14
CA SER A 175 -16.51 32.46 19.83
C SER A 175 -15.31 33.41 19.92
N GLY A 176 -14.54 33.39 21.00
CA GLY A 176 -13.27 34.11 21.11
C GLY A 176 -12.35 33.45 22.12
N ASP A 177 -11.09 33.91 22.20
CA ASP A 177 -10.00 33.24 22.92
C ASP A 177 -10.38 32.64 24.29
N ASP A 178 -10.38 31.32 24.35
CA ASP A 178 -10.65 30.50 25.51
C ASP A 178 -9.39 29.91 26.12
N SER A 179 -9.45 29.65 27.44
CA SER A 179 -8.37 28.98 28.15
C SER A 179 -8.95 27.90 29.04
N MET A 180 -8.94 26.68 28.52
CA MET A 180 -9.42 25.48 29.17
C MET A 180 -8.28 24.68 29.80
N ARG A 181 -8.62 23.92 30.82
CA ARG A 181 -7.77 22.94 31.49
C ARG A 181 -8.66 22.03 32.34
N VAL A 182 -8.09 20.95 32.88
CA VAL A 182 -8.72 20.19 33.97
C VAL A 182 -9.36 21.11 35.03
N GLY A 183 -10.67 20.98 35.22
CA GLY A 183 -11.51 21.80 36.08
C GLY A 183 -12.22 22.98 35.41
N SER A 184 -12.06 23.18 34.10
CA SER A 184 -12.84 24.14 33.32
C SER A 184 -14.22 23.57 33.03
N THR A 185 -15.26 24.40 33.17
CA THR A 185 -16.65 24.03 32.91
C THR A 185 -17.29 25.01 31.93
N ASP A 186 -18.18 24.52 31.08
CA ASP A 186 -18.93 25.34 30.14
C ASP A 186 -20.31 25.77 30.69
N ALA A 187 -21.21 26.25 29.81
CA ALA A 187 -22.55 26.69 30.20
C ALA A 187 -23.52 25.51 30.48
N GLN A 188 -23.22 24.33 29.95
CA GLN A 188 -23.91 23.06 30.17
C GLN A 188 -23.37 22.33 31.41
N ALA A 189 -22.33 22.90 32.04
CA ALA A 189 -21.62 22.40 33.20
C ALA A 189 -20.96 21.03 32.96
N ASP A 190 -20.65 20.74 31.70
CA ASP A 190 -19.68 19.74 31.32
C ASP A 190 -18.29 20.24 31.74
N GLU A 191 -17.45 19.34 32.25
CA GLU A 191 -16.15 19.67 32.85
C GLU A 191 -15.04 18.92 32.13
N VAL A 192 -13.94 19.60 31.79
CA VAL A 192 -12.70 18.92 31.41
C VAL A 192 -12.14 18.28 32.69
N ASP A 193 -12.11 16.95 32.78
CA ASP A 193 -11.63 16.26 33.97
C ASP A 193 -10.38 15.38 33.73
N ASN A 194 -10.27 14.17 34.29
CA ASN A 194 -9.14 13.25 34.01
C ASN A 194 -9.66 11.90 33.51
N SER A 195 -10.87 11.89 32.98
CA SER A 195 -11.43 10.87 32.12
C SER A 195 -11.47 11.39 30.68
N GLY A 196 -11.82 10.55 29.71
CA GLY A 196 -11.93 10.99 28.32
C GLY A 196 -13.03 12.03 28.15
N ASN A 197 -12.66 13.19 27.62
CA ASN A 197 -13.52 14.35 27.41
C ASN A 197 -13.72 14.58 25.90
N ALA A 198 -14.92 14.98 25.51
CA ALA A 198 -15.14 15.65 24.23
C ALA A 198 -15.05 17.16 24.46
N VAL A 199 -14.21 17.86 23.70
CA VAL A 199 -14.03 19.30 23.84
C VAL A 199 -14.08 20.00 22.49
N LYS A 200 -14.80 21.10 22.43
CA LYS A 200 -14.91 21.96 21.26
C LYS A 200 -14.53 23.39 21.65
N LEU A 201 -13.40 23.90 21.16
CA LEU A 201 -12.91 25.23 21.55
C LEU A 201 -13.65 26.34 20.79
N GLY A 202 -13.92 26.13 19.49
CA GLY A 202 -14.85 26.95 18.74
C GLY A 202 -14.14 27.93 17.80
N ALA A 203 -14.16 29.22 18.11
CA ALA A 203 -13.46 30.21 17.29
C ALA A 203 -12.68 31.15 18.20
N GLY A 204 -11.50 31.60 17.77
CA GLY A 204 -10.60 32.37 18.62
C GLY A 204 -9.24 31.70 18.67
N ASN A 205 -8.29 32.34 19.35
CA ASN A 205 -7.00 31.70 19.58
C ASN A 205 -7.05 31.03 20.95
N ASP A 206 -7.36 29.74 20.94
CA ASP A 206 -7.75 29.00 22.12
C ASP A 206 -6.56 28.24 22.72
N LYS A 207 -6.71 27.87 23.99
CA LYS A 207 -5.70 27.10 24.69
C LYS A 207 -6.33 26.06 25.60
N ILE A 208 -5.93 24.81 25.45
CA ILE A 208 -6.36 23.70 26.29
C ILE A 208 -5.19 22.83 26.79
N SER A 209 -5.41 22.20 27.94
CA SER A 209 -4.67 21.06 28.46
C SER A 209 -5.69 20.06 28.99
N ALA A 210 -5.90 18.98 28.25
CA ALA A 210 -7.06 18.10 28.39
C ALA A 210 -6.95 17.19 29.61
N GLY A 211 -5.78 16.60 29.85
CA GLY A 211 -5.37 16.15 31.18
C GLY A 211 -4.99 14.68 31.21
N SER A 212 -5.93 13.81 31.51
CA SER A 212 -5.70 12.38 31.34
C SER A 212 -6.96 11.73 30.81
N GLY A 213 -6.83 10.55 30.21
CA GLY A 213 -7.95 9.87 29.56
C GLY A 213 -7.93 10.16 28.07
N ASP A 214 -8.66 9.36 27.30
CA ASP A 214 -8.68 9.44 25.85
C ASP A 214 -9.60 10.61 25.45
N ASP A 215 -9.01 11.76 25.11
CA ASP A 215 -9.70 13.02 24.86
C ASP A 215 -9.90 13.27 23.36
N THR A 216 -11.11 13.69 22.95
CA THR A 216 -11.37 14.19 21.59
C THR A 216 -11.50 15.71 21.62
N ILE A 217 -10.64 16.41 20.87
CA ILE A 217 -10.55 17.87 20.87
C ILE A 217 -10.69 18.43 19.46
N LEU A 218 -11.65 19.32 19.30
CA LEU A 218 -11.87 20.13 18.10
C LEU A 218 -11.44 21.58 18.40
N GLY A 219 -10.32 22.04 17.83
CA GLY A 219 -9.83 23.42 18.03
C GLY A 219 -10.76 24.43 17.35
N GLY A 220 -11.08 24.21 16.09
CA GLY A 220 -11.93 25.11 15.33
C GLY A 220 -11.14 26.32 14.84
N ALA A 221 -11.79 27.44 14.57
CA ALA A 221 -11.14 28.51 13.81
C ALA A 221 -10.20 29.37 14.66
N GLY A 222 -8.90 29.38 14.36
CA GLY A 222 -7.97 30.35 14.93
C GLY A 222 -6.54 29.85 14.99
N ASN A 223 -5.76 30.29 15.98
CA ASN A 223 -4.42 29.74 16.18
C ASN A 223 -4.36 29.17 17.59
N ASP A 224 -4.47 27.86 17.68
CA ASP A 224 -4.78 27.16 18.91
C ASP A 224 -3.55 26.51 19.53
N TYR A 225 -3.61 26.34 20.84
CA TYR A 225 -2.63 25.58 21.61
C TYR A 225 -3.34 24.44 22.30
N ILE A 226 -3.17 23.22 21.76
CA ILE A 226 -3.86 22.02 22.24
C ILE A 226 -2.82 21.06 22.80
N ALA A 227 -3.04 20.62 24.03
CA ALA A 227 -2.24 19.58 24.66
C ALA A 227 -3.16 18.48 25.18
N GLY A 228 -3.06 17.28 24.60
CA GLY A 228 -3.80 16.08 25.00
C GLY A 228 -3.39 15.59 26.40
N ASN A 229 -2.07 15.43 26.58
CA ASN A 229 -1.37 14.95 27.78
C ASN A 229 -1.37 13.41 27.89
N ASP A 230 -1.95 12.79 28.92
CA ASP A 230 -1.86 11.33 29.10
C ASP A 230 -3.15 10.65 28.57
N GLY A 231 -3.12 9.91 27.46
CA GLY A 231 -4.33 9.33 26.86
C GLY A 231 -4.06 8.93 25.41
N ASN A 232 -4.96 8.15 24.80
CA ASN A 232 -4.97 8.08 23.33
C ASN A 232 -5.90 9.20 22.85
N ASP A 233 -5.32 10.34 22.52
CA ASP A 233 -6.06 11.56 22.24
C ASP A 233 -6.29 11.73 20.74
N ARG A 234 -7.46 12.29 20.39
CA ARG A 234 -7.83 12.65 19.02
C ARG A 234 -7.93 14.16 18.91
N ILE A 235 -6.96 14.79 18.23
CA ILE A 235 -6.80 16.24 18.18
C ILE A 235 -6.97 16.73 16.74
N HIS A 236 -7.84 17.72 16.54
CA HIS A 236 -7.98 18.46 15.29
C HIS A 236 -7.69 19.93 15.55
N GLY A 237 -6.80 20.54 14.74
CA GLY A 237 -6.46 21.95 14.79
C GLY A 237 -7.66 22.83 14.43
N ASP A 238 -8.12 22.75 13.18
CA ASP A 238 -9.15 23.66 12.64
C ASP A 238 -10.55 23.06 12.49
N ALA A 239 -10.74 21.79 12.85
CA ALA A 239 -12.02 21.14 12.67
C ALA A 239 -13.09 21.68 13.62
N ASP A 240 -14.30 21.87 13.09
CA ASP A 240 -15.50 22.16 13.88
C ASP A 240 -16.72 21.44 13.28
N THR A 241 -17.84 21.43 14.01
CA THR A 241 -19.14 20.97 13.53
C THR A 241 -19.66 21.92 12.43
N THR A 242 -19.78 21.41 11.21
CA THR A 242 -20.15 22.19 10.02
C THR A 242 -21.52 21.77 9.46
N GLU A 243 -21.64 21.59 8.13
CA GLU A 243 -22.91 21.48 7.42
C GLU A 243 -23.78 20.33 7.93
N GLU A 244 -25.07 20.61 8.13
CA GLU A 244 -26.07 19.58 8.38
C GLU A 244 -26.27 18.72 7.13
N THR A 245 -26.20 17.40 7.28
CA THR A 245 -26.48 16.40 6.25
C THR A 245 -27.50 15.38 6.75
N THR A 246 -28.05 14.60 5.83
CA THR A 246 -29.12 13.64 6.12
C THR A 246 -28.82 12.28 5.52
N PHE A 247 -29.24 11.22 6.19
CA PHE A 247 -29.22 9.86 5.68
C PHE A 247 -30.63 9.30 5.63
N SER A 248 -31.15 9.13 4.42
CA SER A 248 -32.45 8.50 4.23
C SER A 248 -32.30 7.05 3.78
N TRP A 249 -32.96 6.12 4.48
CA TRP A 249 -32.98 4.70 4.10
C TRP A 249 -33.58 4.51 2.69
N ALA A 250 -34.56 5.33 2.31
CA ALA A 250 -35.21 5.28 1.00
C ALA A 250 -34.27 5.64 -0.16
N ASN A 251 -33.22 6.42 0.10
CA ASN A 251 -32.28 6.83 -0.94
C ASN A 251 -31.22 5.77 -1.25
N GLN A 252 -31.22 4.66 -0.52
CA GLN A 252 -30.25 3.56 -0.71
C GLN A 252 -30.70 2.51 -1.74
N ASN A 253 -31.71 2.82 -2.56
CA ASN A 253 -32.23 1.94 -3.63
C ASN A 253 -32.77 0.55 -3.19
N ILE A 254 -33.15 0.38 -1.93
CA ILE A 254 -33.74 -0.87 -1.39
C ILE A 254 -35.27 -0.84 -1.46
N GLU A 255 -35.92 -1.76 -2.17
CA GLU A 255 -37.40 -1.81 -2.28
C GLU A 255 -38.10 -2.06 -0.92
N ASP A 256 -39.37 -1.67 -0.82
CA ASP A 256 -40.21 -1.88 0.35
C ASP A 256 -40.39 -3.38 0.69
N GLY A 257 -40.28 -3.73 1.96
CA GLY A 257 -40.39 -5.11 2.48
C GLY A 257 -39.17 -6.00 2.22
N VAL A 258 -38.10 -5.47 1.60
CA VAL A 258 -36.86 -6.23 1.36
C VAL A 258 -36.11 -6.45 2.66
N SER A 259 -35.56 -7.66 2.85
CA SER A 259 -34.72 -7.96 4.00
C SER A 259 -33.39 -7.23 3.91
N VAL A 260 -33.01 -6.59 5.02
CA VAL A 260 -31.75 -5.85 5.20
C VAL A 260 -30.91 -6.46 6.33
N THR A 261 -31.19 -7.73 6.66
CA THR A 261 -30.48 -8.48 7.71
C THR A 261 -28.98 -8.63 7.44
N GLY A 262 -28.55 -8.55 6.18
CA GLY A 262 -27.13 -8.51 5.81
C GLY A 262 -26.45 -7.15 6.03
N GLY A 263 -27.17 -6.15 6.56
CA GLY A 263 -26.72 -4.77 6.69
C GLY A 263 -27.07 -3.90 5.49
N ILE A 264 -26.86 -2.60 5.64
CA ILE A 264 -27.01 -1.57 4.60
C ILE A 264 -25.78 -0.68 4.68
N THR A 265 -25.13 -0.45 3.55
CA THR A 265 -24.12 0.62 3.44
C THR A 265 -24.62 1.62 2.42
N GLY A 266 -24.61 2.89 2.80
CA GLY A 266 -25.09 3.99 1.97
C GLY A 266 -24.30 5.26 2.23
N VAL A 267 -24.67 6.33 1.53
CA VAL A 267 -24.05 7.66 1.72
C VAL A 267 -25.09 8.72 2.09
N THR A 268 -24.66 9.73 2.84
CA THR A 268 -25.48 10.88 3.20
C THR A 268 -25.75 11.78 1.99
N SER A 269 -26.64 12.76 2.15
CA SER A 269 -27.02 13.71 1.09
C SER A 269 -25.88 14.60 0.62
N SER A 270 -24.90 14.88 1.48
CA SER A 270 -23.67 15.59 1.10
C SER A 270 -22.76 14.73 0.23
N GLY A 271 -22.80 13.41 0.42
CA GLY A 271 -21.92 12.44 -0.24
C GLY A 271 -20.62 12.15 0.53
N ASN A 272 -20.39 12.84 1.64
CA ASN A 272 -19.11 12.81 2.36
C ASN A 272 -19.07 11.76 3.47
N ILE A 273 -20.22 11.36 4.03
CA ILE A 273 -20.29 10.36 5.09
C ILE A 273 -20.95 9.10 4.55
N GLN A 274 -20.27 7.97 4.74
CA GLN A 274 -20.84 6.64 4.61
C GLN A 274 -21.50 6.25 5.93
N VAL A 275 -22.71 5.71 5.84
CA VAL A 275 -23.44 5.15 6.97
C VAL A 275 -23.58 3.66 6.74
N THR A 276 -23.05 2.87 7.65
CA THR A 276 -23.16 1.41 7.65
C THR A 276 -24.05 0.95 8.78
N MET A 277 -25.16 0.34 8.42
CA MET A 277 -26.07 -0.32 9.34
C MET A 277 -25.80 -1.82 9.37
N SER A 278 -25.70 -2.38 10.57
CA SER A 278 -25.60 -3.82 10.78
C SER A 278 -26.59 -4.30 11.84
N VAL A 279 -26.87 -5.60 11.87
CA VAL A 279 -27.79 -6.23 12.82
C VAL A 279 -27.17 -7.50 13.38
N ASP A 280 -27.18 -7.64 14.70
CA ASP A 280 -26.79 -8.88 15.35
C ASP A 280 -27.84 -9.97 15.11
N GLN A 281 -27.42 -11.05 14.46
CA GLN A 281 -28.25 -12.21 14.12
C GLN A 281 -28.17 -13.31 15.18
N GLY A 282 -28.00 -12.94 16.45
CA GLY A 282 -28.06 -13.85 17.60
C GLY A 282 -29.36 -14.67 17.67
N GLU A 283 -29.43 -15.60 18.63
CA GLU A 283 -30.49 -16.63 18.67
C GLU A 283 -31.93 -16.08 18.69
N ASN A 284 -32.12 -14.84 19.17
CA ASN A 284 -33.43 -14.23 19.38
C ASN A 284 -33.81 -13.23 18.28
N PHE A 285 -32.90 -12.91 17.35
CA PHE A 285 -33.19 -12.03 16.21
C PHE A 285 -34.09 -12.73 15.18
N ARG A 286 -35.07 -12.02 14.61
CA ARG A 286 -35.99 -12.59 13.63
C ARG A 286 -35.86 -12.00 12.23
N SER A 287 -35.93 -10.68 12.09
CA SER A 287 -35.81 -10.04 10.78
C SER A 287 -35.54 -8.54 10.90
N ALA A 288 -34.84 -8.00 9.90
CA ALA A 288 -34.76 -6.57 9.64
C ALA A 288 -35.23 -6.34 8.21
N THR A 289 -36.21 -5.45 8.01
CA THR A 289 -36.77 -5.14 6.69
C THR A 289 -36.83 -3.65 6.44
N MET A 290 -36.58 -3.25 5.19
CA MET A 290 -36.77 -1.89 4.71
C MET A 290 -38.27 -1.57 4.60
N GLU A 291 -38.71 -0.42 5.10
CA GLU A 291 -40.09 0.06 4.99
C GLU A 291 -40.12 1.48 4.42
N ARG A 292 -40.90 1.71 3.36
CA ARG A 292 -41.07 3.00 2.65
C ARG A 292 -42.50 3.50 2.59
N ASN A 293 -43.46 2.63 2.87
CA ASN A 293 -44.89 2.92 2.69
C ASN A 293 -45.61 3.26 3.99
N ASP A 294 -45.03 2.91 5.13
CA ASP A 294 -45.60 3.22 6.43
C ASP A 294 -45.38 4.70 6.75
N PRO A 295 -46.44 5.50 6.97
CA PRO A 295 -46.27 6.87 7.42
C PRO A 295 -45.65 6.86 8.82
N LEU A 296 -44.61 7.66 9.01
CA LEU A 296 -43.99 7.90 10.31
C LEU A 296 -44.41 9.27 10.83
N TYR A 297 -44.25 9.48 12.13
CA TYR A 297 -44.49 10.78 12.75
C TYR A 297 -43.33 11.72 12.43
N ASP A 298 -43.55 12.69 11.54
CA ASP A 298 -42.55 13.69 11.15
C ASP A 298 -42.32 14.70 12.29
N TYR A 299 -41.10 14.75 12.82
CA TYR A 299 -40.75 15.58 13.98
C TYR A 299 -39.46 16.39 13.80
N ASN A 300 -38.58 15.96 12.91
CA ASN A 300 -37.25 16.50 12.63
C ASN A 300 -37.20 17.28 11.30
N GLU A 301 -38.35 17.55 10.68
CA GLU A 301 -38.48 18.15 9.35
C GLU A 301 -37.84 17.32 8.21
N LEU A 302 -37.39 16.08 8.48
CA LEU A 302 -36.85 15.16 7.48
C LEU A 302 -37.94 14.48 6.65
N SER A 303 -39.22 14.70 6.97
CA SER A 303 -40.36 14.04 6.34
C SER A 303 -40.32 12.51 6.44
N ASP A 304 -39.65 11.97 7.47
CA ASP A 304 -39.38 10.56 7.80
C ASP A 304 -40.17 9.58 6.92
N SER A 305 -39.65 9.36 5.71
CA SER A 305 -40.37 8.66 4.64
C SER A 305 -40.00 7.18 4.58
N SER A 306 -38.97 6.79 5.34
CA SER A 306 -38.48 5.43 5.44
C SER A 306 -38.02 5.06 6.83
N SER A 307 -38.03 3.75 7.09
CA SER A 307 -37.45 3.18 8.31
C SER A 307 -36.89 1.78 8.09
N ILE A 308 -36.03 1.35 9.01
CA ILE A 308 -35.68 -0.05 9.18
C ILE A 308 -36.56 -0.64 10.27
N ARG A 309 -37.39 -1.62 9.90
CA ARG A 309 -38.23 -2.37 10.83
C ARG A 309 -37.45 -3.55 11.39
N ILE A 310 -37.27 -3.58 12.71
CA ILE A 310 -36.49 -4.59 13.43
C ILE A 310 -37.41 -5.42 14.29
N LEU A 311 -37.41 -6.73 14.04
CA LEU A 311 -38.26 -7.70 14.72
C LEU A 311 -37.42 -8.63 15.59
N GLY A 312 -37.63 -8.57 16.91
CA GLY A 312 -37.12 -9.53 17.89
C GLY A 312 -38.08 -10.71 18.06
N GLY A 313 -37.56 -11.89 18.38
CA GLY A 313 -38.32 -13.05 18.84
C GLY A 313 -38.36 -14.25 17.90
N ALA A 314 -37.36 -15.11 18.02
CA ALA A 314 -37.36 -16.45 17.46
C ALA A 314 -38.30 -17.38 18.25
N ALA A 315 -38.79 -18.46 17.63
CA ALA A 315 -39.72 -19.35 18.30
C ALA A 315 -39.05 -20.10 19.47
N GLY A 316 -39.40 -19.76 20.72
CA GLY A 316 -38.92 -20.41 21.94
C GLY A 316 -37.76 -19.70 22.66
N SER A 317 -37.39 -18.50 22.23
CA SER A 317 -36.44 -17.63 22.91
C SER A 317 -37.10 -16.75 23.98
N ASP A 318 -36.44 -16.58 25.11
CA ASP A 318 -36.77 -15.60 26.16
C ASP A 318 -35.44 -14.96 26.57
N PRO A 319 -35.22 -13.63 26.39
CA PRO A 319 -36.13 -12.59 25.88
C PRO A 319 -36.10 -12.37 24.34
N ASN A 320 -37.10 -11.68 23.78
CA ASN A 320 -37.20 -11.40 22.34
C ASN A 320 -36.41 -10.14 21.95
N THR A 321 -35.10 -10.31 21.76
CA THR A 321 -34.16 -9.20 21.57
C THR A 321 -33.64 -9.07 20.13
N ALA A 322 -33.32 -7.84 19.73
CA ALA A 322 -32.57 -7.54 18.51
C ALA A 322 -31.63 -6.36 18.77
N LYS A 323 -30.46 -6.35 18.12
CA LYS A 323 -29.48 -5.27 18.24
C LYS A 323 -29.08 -4.77 16.85
N MET A 324 -29.16 -3.46 16.65
CA MET A 324 -28.70 -2.75 15.46
C MET A 324 -27.50 -1.88 15.81
N SER A 325 -26.52 -1.82 14.91
CA SER A 325 -25.44 -0.83 14.94
C SER A 325 -25.57 0.08 13.73
N ILE A 326 -25.25 1.35 13.92
CA ILE A 326 -25.08 2.37 12.88
C ILE A 326 -23.67 2.92 13.07
N ASP A 327 -22.81 2.69 12.08
CA ASP A 327 -21.42 3.10 12.08
C ASP A 327 -21.24 4.20 11.01
N PHE A 328 -20.49 5.25 11.36
CA PHE A 328 -20.15 6.36 10.48
C PHE A 328 -18.70 6.22 10.01
N SER A 329 -18.45 6.60 8.76
CA SER A 329 -17.09 6.78 8.25
C SER A 329 -17.10 7.84 7.15
N SER A 330 -15.99 8.53 6.99
CA SER A 330 -15.80 9.52 5.95
C SER A 330 -15.50 8.87 4.60
N LEU A 331 -15.83 9.59 3.52
CA LEU A 331 -15.46 9.31 2.13
C LEU A 331 -14.65 10.46 1.52
N ASP A 332 -14.37 11.50 2.31
CA ASP A 332 -13.64 12.70 1.95
C ASP A 332 -12.57 12.94 3.02
N SER A 333 -11.30 13.00 2.64
CA SER A 333 -10.19 13.14 3.60
C SER A 333 -10.24 14.44 4.41
N GLY A 334 -10.97 15.46 3.95
CA GLY A 334 -11.20 16.71 4.71
C GLY A 334 -12.36 16.65 5.72
N VAL A 335 -12.95 15.48 5.94
CA VAL A 335 -14.10 15.28 6.84
C VAL A 335 -13.78 14.14 7.82
N SER A 336 -14.04 14.34 9.11
CA SER A 336 -13.82 13.33 10.15
C SER A 336 -14.70 12.09 9.95
N ASP A 337 -14.22 10.94 10.40
CA ASP A 337 -15.00 9.70 10.51
C ASP A 337 -16.11 9.79 11.57
N GLU A 338 -16.01 10.75 12.48
CA GLU A 338 -17.04 11.07 13.46
C GLU A 338 -17.97 12.17 12.95
N VAL A 339 -19.21 12.12 13.42
CA VAL A 339 -20.23 13.14 13.15
C VAL A 339 -20.72 13.77 14.45
N SER A 340 -21.39 14.90 14.38
CA SER A 340 -22.01 15.57 15.54
C SER A 340 -23.50 15.80 15.32
N ASN A 341 -24.22 16.22 16.35
CA ASN A 341 -25.63 16.61 16.30
C ASN A 341 -26.52 15.54 15.63
N VAL A 342 -26.34 14.27 15.97
CA VAL A 342 -27.10 13.18 15.38
C VAL A 342 -28.50 13.13 15.98
N THR A 343 -29.51 13.22 15.12
CA THR A 343 -30.93 13.15 15.50
C THR A 343 -31.67 12.13 14.64
N PHE A 344 -32.43 11.23 15.27
CA PHE A 344 -33.31 10.27 14.58
C PHE A 344 -34.45 9.76 15.48
N GLY A 345 -35.49 9.23 14.82
CA GLY A 345 -36.69 8.74 15.49
C GLY A 345 -36.73 7.22 15.62
N ILE A 346 -37.22 6.72 16.75
CA ILE A 346 -37.61 5.32 16.93
C ILE A 346 -39.12 5.25 17.13
N PHE A 347 -39.81 4.47 16.30
CA PHE A 347 -41.27 4.38 16.25
C PHE A 347 -41.77 2.98 16.59
N ASP A 348 -43.07 2.90 16.86
CA ASP A 348 -43.79 1.66 17.17
C ASP A 348 -43.39 1.06 18.53
N ILE A 349 -42.90 1.88 19.48
CA ILE A 349 -42.61 1.45 20.85
C ILE A 349 -43.92 1.44 21.65
N ASP A 350 -44.54 0.29 21.81
CA ASP A 350 -45.96 0.24 22.16
C ASP A 350 -46.29 -0.87 23.17
N GLN A 351 -47.40 -0.67 23.88
CA GLN A 351 -47.96 -1.67 24.80
C GLN A 351 -49.34 -2.12 24.30
N ALA A 352 -49.37 -2.87 23.21
CA ALA A 352 -50.56 -3.60 22.81
C ALA A 352 -50.79 -4.80 23.76
N TYR A 353 -52.03 -5.00 24.22
CA TYR A 353 -52.53 -6.23 24.90
C TYR A 353 -51.71 -6.89 26.04
N GLY A 354 -50.73 -6.20 26.64
CA GLY A 354 -49.90 -6.72 27.74
C GLY A 354 -48.43 -6.92 27.38
N PHE A 355 -48.02 -6.57 26.16
CA PHE A 355 -46.65 -6.62 25.65
C PHE A 355 -45.91 -5.32 25.98
N VAL A 356 -44.61 -5.39 26.23
CA VAL A 356 -43.83 -4.23 26.66
C VAL A 356 -42.59 -4.13 25.79
N ASP A 357 -42.54 -3.07 24.98
CA ASP A 357 -41.38 -2.73 24.16
C ASP A 357 -40.38 -1.91 24.98
N GLU A 358 -39.14 -2.37 24.99
CA GLU A 358 -38.00 -1.68 25.62
C GLU A 358 -36.93 -1.43 24.55
N VAL A 359 -36.39 -0.21 24.56
CA VAL A 359 -35.29 0.21 23.70
C VAL A 359 -34.18 0.77 24.57
N ILE A 360 -32.94 0.41 24.25
CA ILE A 360 -31.74 1.02 24.82
C ILE A 360 -30.88 1.56 23.68
N VAL A 361 -30.49 2.83 23.76
CA VAL A 361 -29.63 3.51 22.80
C VAL A 361 -28.31 3.84 23.48
N ARG A 362 -27.19 3.53 22.82
CA ARG A 362 -25.85 3.92 23.25
C ARG A 362 -25.10 4.54 22.09
N ALA A 363 -24.34 5.59 22.35
CA ALA A 363 -23.48 6.23 21.37
C ALA A 363 -22.01 6.12 21.82
N TYR A 364 -21.11 6.01 20.85
CA TYR A 364 -19.68 5.85 21.07
C TYR A 364 -18.89 6.79 20.17
N ASP A 365 -17.82 7.36 20.69
CA ASP A 365 -16.80 8.11 19.94
C ASP A 365 -15.88 7.13 19.19
N ALA A 366 -14.86 7.63 18.49
CA ALA A 366 -13.90 6.80 17.76
C ALA A 366 -13.11 5.85 18.69
N ASP A 367 -12.83 6.26 19.93
CA ASP A 367 -12.05 5.51 20.92
C ASP A 367 -12.89 4.46 21.67
N GLY A 368 -14.21 4.54 21.53
CA GLY A 368 -15.18 3.61 22.10
C GLY A 368 -15.67 3.98 23.50
N ASN A 369 -15.46 5.23 23.94
CA ASN A 369 -16.07 5.79 25.14
C ASN A 369 -17.57 6.03 24.92
N LEU A 370 -18.34 6.11 26.00
CA LEU A 370 -19.79 6.34 25.93
C LEU A 370 -20.09 7.84 25.88
N ILE A 371 -20.88 8.23 24.89
CA ILE A 371 -21.40 9.60 24.77
C ILE A 371 -22.82 9.65 25.35
N PRO A 372 -23.17 10.69 26.12
CA PRO A 372 -24.54 10.90 26.58
C PRO A 372 -25.55 10.94 25.41
N VAL A 373 -26.71 10.34 25.64
CA VAL A 373 -27.81 10.30 24.67
C VAL A 373 -29.04 10.93 25.31
N ASN A 374 -29.58 11.97 24.67
CA ASN A 374 -30.79 12.63 25.12
C ASN A 374 -32.02 11.99 24.49
N LEU A 375 -32.93 11.46 25.32
CA LEU A 375 -34.10 10.71 24.89
C LEU A 375 -35.39 11.47 25.20
N THR A 376 -36.09 11.91 24.16
CA THR A 376 -37.36 12.62 24.31
C THR A 376 -38.54 11.76 23.89
N ALA A 377 -39.42 11.44 24.84
CA ALA A 377 -40.67 10.75 24.55
C ALA A 377 -41.61 11.65 23.72
N GLY A 378 -42.01 11.16 22.54
CA GLY A 378 -43.02 11.81 21.69
C GLY A 378 -44.35 12.03 22.38
N ASN A 379 -44.72 11.08 23.24
CA ASN A 379 -45.80 11.17 24.21
C ASN A 379 -45.39 10.48 25.52
N SER A 380 -45.20 11.27 26.57
CA SER A 380 -44.80 10.81 27.90
C SER A 380 -45.89 9.99 28.62
N ASP A 381 -47.16 10.03 28.18
CA ASP A 381 -48.18 9.09 28.67
C ASP A 381 -47.79 7.64 28.37
N THR A 382 -47.10 7.42 27.25
CA THR A 382 -46.94 6.11 26.62
C THR A 382 -45.55 5.52 26.71
N LEU A 383 -44.54 6.35 26.99
CA LEU A 383 -43.15 5.96 27.09
C LEU A 383 -42.53 6.57 28.35
N ASP A 384 -41.83 5.74 29.12
CA ASP A 384 -40.97 6.15 30.22
C ASP A 384 -39.52 6.16 29.74
N VAL A 385 -38.81 7.28 29.94
CA VAL A 385 -37.46 7.53 29.42
C VAL A 385 -36.48 7.80 30.57
N ASN A 386 -35.27 7.26 30.42
CA ASN A 386 -34.16 7.43 31.35
C ASN A 386 -32.88 7.66 30.55
N ASP A 387 -32.46 8.93 30.46
CA ASP A 387 -31.27 9.37 29.72
C ASP A 387 -29.98 8.80 30.30
N GLU A 388 -29.86 8.70 31.64
CA GLU A 388 -28.68 8.15 32.33
C GLU A 388 -28.32 6.72 31.89
N THR A 389 -29.31 5.95 31.41
CA THR A 389 -29.13 4.57 30.92
C THR A 389 -29.39 4.42 29.43
N GLY A 390 -29.72 5.51 28.73
CA GLY A 390 -30.15 5.50 27.34
C GLY A 390 -31.41 4.64 27.11
N ARG A 391 -32.28 4.49 28.11
CA ARG A 391 -33.37 3.49 28.09
C ARG A 391 -34.74 4.14 27.94
N ALA A 392 -35.56 3.59 27.05
CA ALA A 392 -36.98 3.91 26.91
C ALA A 392 -37.83 2.64 26.99
N ILE A 393 -38.98 2.70 27.67
CA ILE A 393 -39.90 1.56 27.78
C ILE A 393 -41.36 2.00 27.66
N SER A 394 -42.17 1.20 26.98
CA SER A 394 -43.61 1.43 26.88
C SER A 394 -44.32 1.30 28.23
N THR A 395 -45.30 2.17 28.50
CA THR A 395 -46.15 2.14 29.69
C THR A 395 -47.54 1.54 29.40
N ASP A 396 -48.34 1.27 30.44
CA ASP A 396 -49.68 0.67 30.30
C ASP A 396 -50.66 1.45 29.38
N ALA A 397 -50.38 2.73 29.11
CA ALA A 397 -51.16 3.56 28.20
C ALA A 397 -50.66 3.52 26.74
N GLY A 398 -49.57 2.80 26.48
CA GLY A 398 -48.74 2.83 25.28
C GLY A 398 -49.30 2.28 23.98
N ARG A 399 -50.62 2.29 23.77
CA ARG A 399 -51.19 1.81 22.49
C ARG A 399 -51.06 2.87 21.41
N GLY A 400 -50.27 2.59 20.38
CA GLY A 400 -49.96 3.53 19.32
C GLY A 400 -50.04 2.94 17.92
N THR A 401 -49.88 3.82 16.93
CA THR A 401 -49.52 3.43 15.56
C THR A 401 -48.24 4.17 15.22
N THR A 402 -47.45 3.64 14.29
CA THR A 402 -46.16 4.22 13.84
C THR A 402 -46.18 5.71 13.50
N ASN A 403 -47.33 6.24 13.04
CA ASN A 403 -47.55 7.65 12.68
C ASN A 403 -48.08 8.53 13.82
N ALA A 404 -48.08 8.03 15.05
CA ALA A 404 -48.56 8.73 16.22
C ALA A 404 -47.42 9.01 17.18
N LYS A 405 -47.55 10.10 17.95
CA LYS A 405 -46.64 10.40 19.07
C LYS A 405 -46.64 9.31 20.14
N THR A 406 -47.71 8.51 20.22
CA THR A 406 -47.81 7.35 21.10
C THR A 406 -46.92 6.24 20.55
N GLY A 407 -45.82 5.96 21.24
CA GLY A 407 -44.79 5.01 20.78
C GLY A 407 -43.75 5.58 19.82
N PHE A 408 -43.52 6.89 19.90
CA PHE A 408 -42.43 7.58 19.22
C PHE A 408 -41.40 8.06 20.27
N LEU A 409 -40.13 7.79 20.02
CA LEU A 409 -38.98 8.24 20.79
C LEU A 409 -38.06 9.05 19.88
N GLN A 410 -37.76 10.28 20.26
CA GLN A 410 -36.72 11.10 19.66
C GLN A 410 -35.38 10.80 20.36
N VAL A 411 -34.34 10.64 19.56
CA VAL A 411 -32.96 10.45 20.01
C VAL A 411 -32.13 11.63 19.49
N ASP A 412 -31.40 12.30 20.39
CA ASP A 412 -30.45 13.37 20.08
C ASP A 412 -29.10 13.07 20.74
N ILE A 413 -28.01 13.23 19.98
CA ILE A 413 -26.63 12.95 20.40
C ILE A 413 -25.76 14.11 19.94
N ALA A 414 -25.11 14.82 20.87
CA ALA A 414 -24.27 15.98 20.55
C ALA A 414 -23.01 15.57 19.75
N GLY A 415 -22.36 14.47 20.14
CA GLY A 415 -21.13 13.97 19.51
C GLY A 415 -19.89 14.76 19.93
N PRO A 416 -18.70 14.46 19.38
CA PRO A 416 -18.43 13.58 18.22
C PRO A 416 -18.86 12.13 18.42
N VAL A 417 -19.46 11.48 17.43
CA VAL A 417 -19.94 10.08 17.49
C VAL A 417 -19.51 9.29 16.25
N SER A 418 -18.92 8.12 16.47
CA SER A 418 -18.52 7.15 15.44
C SER A 418 -19.53 6.02 15.25
N ARG A 419 -20.23 5.64 16.34
CA ARG A 419 -21.14 4.50 16.34
C ARG A 419 -22.33 4.68 17.28
N ILE A 420 -23.51 4.24 16.82
CA ILE A 420 -24.73 4.18 17.62
C ILE A 420 -25.23 2.73 17.67
N GLU A 421 -25.48 2.24 18.87
CA GLU A 421 -26.11 0.94 19.10
C GLU A 421 -27.56 1.11 19.59
N ILE A 422 -28.47 0.38 18.97
CA ILE A 422 -29.90 0.34 19.34
C ILE A 422 -30.26 -1.11 19.70
N GLU A 423 -30.56 -1.35 20.97
CA GLU A 423 -31.01 -2.63 21.50
C GLU A 423 -32.52 -2.60 21.70
N TYR A 424 -33.24 -3.47 21.01
CA TYR A 424 -34.66 -3.70 21.20
C TYR A 424 -34.89 -4.97 22.01
N ASN A 425 -35.82 -4.90 22.96
CA ASN A 425 -36.22 -6.02 23.79
C ASN A 425 -37.74 -6.05 23.96
N ASN A 426 -38.37 -7.15 23.57
CA ASN A 426 -39.75 -7.46 23.94
C ASN A 426 -39.75 -8.46 25.10
N HIS A 427 -40.30 -8.02 26.25
CA HIS A 427 -40.30 -8.79 27.50
C HIS A 427 -41.31 -9.95 27.52
N ASP A 428 -42.13 -10.12 26.48
CA ASP A 428 -43.06 -11.25 26.37
C ASP A 428 -42.51 -12.37 25.46
N PRO A 429 -42.07 -13.51 26.03
CA PRO A 429 -41.46 -14.61 25.26
C PRO A 429 -42.45 -15.35 24.34
N ASP A 430 -43.76 -15.19 24.49
CA ASP A 430 -44.78 -15.83 23.65
C ASP A 430 -45.18 -14.98 22.42
N ASP A 431 -44.68 -13.73 22.31
CA ASP A 431 -45.02 -12.82 21.22
C ASP A 431 -43.87 -12.61 20.23
N THR A 432 -44.10 -12.99 18.97
CA THR A 432 -43.11 -12.87 17.89
C THR A 432 -43.44 -11.74 16.91
N GLY A 433 -44.53 -10.99 17.12
CA GLY A 433 -45.11 -10.08 16.13
C GLY A 433 -44.66 -8.62 16.19
N HIS A 434 -43.97 -8.23 17.26
CA HIS A 434 -43.66 -6.83 17.59
C HIS A 434 -42.27 -6.39 17.14
N ALA A 435 -42.22 -5.21 16.53
CA ALA A 435 -41.03 -4.63 15.94
C ALA A 435 -40.97 -3.15 16.27
N ILE A 436 -39.77 -2.61 16.41
CA ILE A 436 -39.54 -1.17 16.36
C ILE A 436 -39.17 -0.75 14.93
N ARG A 437 -39.20 0.55 14.68
CA ARG A 437 -38.80 1.16 13.40
C ARG A 437 -37.82 2.29 13.65
N VAL A 438 -36.65 2.24 13.03
CA VAL A 438 -35.63 3.31 13.11
C VAL A 438 -35.75 4.18 11.87
N GLY A 439 -36.05 5.47 12.07
CA GLY A 439 -36.25 6.47 11.01
C GLY A 439 -34.97 6.98 10.38
N ASP A 440 -35.11 7.93 9.45
CA ASP A 440 -33.99 8.55 8.76
C ASP A 440 -33.14 9.39 9.76
N LEU A 441 -31.86 9.59 9.45
CA LEU A 441 -30.92 10.29 10.32
C LEU A 441 -30.65 11.71 9.81
N LYS A 442 -30.49 12.65 10.74
CA LYS A 442 -29.87 13.96 10.54
C LYS A 442 -28.60 14.04 11.38
N MET A 443 -27.56 14.68 10.87
CA MET A 443 -26.28 14.86 11.54
C MET A 443 -25.53 16.07 10.97
N SER A 444 -24.48 16.52 11.64
CA SER A 444 -23.50 17.49 11.14
C SER A 444 -22.18 16.77 10.84
N THR A 445 -21.52 17.16 9.76
CA THR A 445 -20.13 16.76 9.52
C THR A 445 -19.19 17.51 10.45
N ILE A 446 -18.06 16.90 10.80
CA ILE A 446 -16.92 17.57 11.44
C ILE A 446 -15.87 17.77 10.35
N SER A 447 -15.44 19.00 10.12
CA SER A 447 -14.55 19.34 9.00
C SER A 447 -13.73 20.58 9.31
N ALA A 448 -12.54 20.69 8.73
CA ALA A 448 -11.70 21.88 8.81
C ALA A 448 -12.48 23.14 8.40
N THR A 449 -12.40 24.20 9.21
CA THR A 449 -13.19 25.43 9.03
C THR A 449 -12.39 26.67 8.65
N ASP A 450 -11.10 26.70 8.94
CA ASP A 450 -10.15 27.75 8.57
C ASP A 450 -8.75 27.15 8.30
N ALA A 451 -7.76 28.01 8.04
CA ALA A 451 -6.35 27.68 8.01
C ALA A 451 -5.64 28.44 9.14
N GLY A 452 -5.72 27.88 10.33
CA GLY A 452 -5.07 28.31 11.55
C GLY A 452 -3.57 28.20 11.51
N ASN A 453 -2.88 28.40 12.63
CA ASN A 453 -1.50 27.93 12.73
C ASN A 453 -1.37 27.43 14.15
N ASP A 454 -1.53 26.14 14.28
CA ASP A 454 -1.82 25.51 15.55
C ASP A 454 -0.57 24.90 16.16
N THR A 455 -0.60 24.75 17.47
CA THR A 455 0.41 24.03 18.23
C THR A 455 -0.26 22.88 18.95
N LEU A 456 -0.04 21.69 18.44
CA LEU A 456 -0.70 20.45 18.86
C LEU A 456 0.33 19.52 19.49
N ASP A 457 0.05 19.03 20.70
CA ASP A 457 0.91 18.14 21.47
C ASP A 457 0.04 16.99 22.00
N GLY A 458 0.23 15.78 21.47
CA GLY A 458 -0.50 14.57 21.86
C GLY A 458 -0.16 14.21 23.30
N GLY A 459 1.09 13.85 23.54
CA GLY A 459 1.65 13.65 24.87
C GLY A 459 2.11 12.22 25.09
N ALA A 460 1.34 11.41 25.79
CA ALA A 460 1.65 10.01 26.04
C ALA A 460 0.44 9.13 25.80
N GLY A 461 0.60 8.14 24.93
CA GLY A 461 -0.45 7.27 24.43
C GLY A 461 -0.41 7.25 22.90
N ASN A 462 -1.27 6.46 22.26
CA ASN A 462 -1.28 6.40 20.80
C ASN A 462 -2.22 7.48 20.27
N ASP A 463 -1.68 8.65 19.97
CA ASP A 463 -2.45 9.83 19.62
C ASP A 463 -2.75 9.89 18.11
N THR A 464 -3.87 10.52 17.76
CA THR A 464 -4.20 10.87 16.38
C THR A 464 -4.36 12.37 16.24
N ILE A 465 -3.44 13.01 15.51
CA ILE A 465 -3.34 14.48 15.43
C ILE A 465 -3.47 14.93 13.98
N TYR A 466 -4.39 15.86 13.73
CA TYR A 466 -4.59 16.54 12.46
C TYR A 466 -4.35 18.05 12.65
N GLY A 467 -3.37 18.61 11.91
CA GLY A 467 -3.18 20.06 11.81
C GLY A 467 -4.29 20.73 11.00
N ASP A 468 -4.78 20.03 9.98
CA ASP A 468 -5.77 20.49 9.01
C ASP A 468 -5.25 21.62 8.10
N GLY A 469 -5.44 22.88 8.49
CA GLY A 469 -5.20 24.03 7.63
C GLY A 469 -4.17 24.99 8.22
N GLY A 470 -3.30 25.50 7.36
CA GLY A 470 -2.29 26.49 7.72
C GLY A 470 -0.97 25.87 8.18
N ASP A 471 -0.05 26.71 8.70
CA ASP A 471 1.32 26.24 9.00
C ASP A 471 1.40 25.81 10.47
N ASP A 472 1.32 24.51 10.73
CA ASP A 472 1.12 23.93 12.05
C ASP A 472 2.40 23.40 12.70
N SER A 473 2.34 23.21 14.01
CA SER A 473 3.39 22.59 14.82
C SER A 473 2.82 21.42 15.60
N LEU A 474 3.09 20.19 15.15
CA LEU A 474 2.59 18.96 15.73
C LEU A 474 3.71 18.21 16.47
N SER A 475 3.38 17.62 17.62
CA SER A 475 4.20 16.71 18.40
C SER A 475 3.35 15.51 18.83
N GLY A 476 3.75 14.29 18.45
CA GLY A 476 3.05 13.06 18.86
C GLY A 476 3.32 12.78 20.33
N GLY A 477 4.59 12.63 20.66
CA GLY A 477 5.06 12.50 22.03
C GLY A 477 5.63 11.12 22.30
N ALA A 478 4.90 10.28 23.03
CA ALA A 478 5.35 8.94 23.40
C ALA A 478 4.30 7.90 23.09
N ASP A 479 4.76 6.71 22.69
CA ASP A 479 3.97 5.62 22.12
C ASP A 479 3.67 5.87 20.63
N ASN A 480 2.82 5.07 19.98
CA ASN A 480 2.74 5.05 18.52
C ASN A 480 1.66 6.00 18.01
N ASP A 481 2.08 7.09 17.39
CA ASP A 481 1.20 8.19 17.00
C ASP A 481 0.88 8.20 15.50
N SER A 482 -0.24 8.84 15.15
CA SER A 482 -0.64 9.12 13.77
C SER A 482 -0.80 10.62 13.57
N LEU A 483 0.09 11.23 12.79
CA LEU A 483 0.16 12.69 12.60
C LEU A 483 -0.05 13.06 11.13
N SER A 484 -0.91 14.05 10.90
CA SER A 484 -1.15 14.65 9.59
C SER A 484 -1.06 16.17 9.69
N GLY A 485 -0.12 16.81 8.98
CA GLY A 485 0.00 18.27 8.90
C GLY A 485 -1.20 18.88 8.20
N GLY A 486 -1.46 18.42 6.97
CA GLY A 486 -2.63 18.85 6.19
C GLY A 486 -2.20 19.84 5.12
N SER A 487 -2.60 21.11 5.20
CA SER A 487 -2.30 22.09 4.17
C SER A 487 -1.58 23.31 4.71
N GLY A 488 -0.29 23.48 4.40
CA GLY A 488 0.52 24.61 4.85
C GLY A 488 1.97 24.19 4.98
N ASP A 489 2.85 25.06 5.46
CA ASP A 489 4.26 24.69 5.70
C ASP A 489 4.43 24.11 7.12
N ASP A 490 4.23 22.81 7.30
CA ASP A 490 4.08 22.21 8.63
C ASP A 490 5.39 21.79 9.30
N ARG A 491 5.38 21.76 10.63
CA ARG A 491 6.44 21.17 11.45
C ARG A 491 5.88 20.01 12.27
N ILE A 492 6.38 18.80 12.00
CA ILE A 492 5.89 17.57 12.63
C ILE A 492 7.03 16.82 13.30
N GLU A 493 6.83 16.38 14.54
CA GLU A 493 7.74 15.56 15.33
C GLU A 493 6.96 14.37 15.90
N GLY A 494 7.30 13.14 15.50
CA GLY A 494 6.66 11.92 15.99
C GLY A 494 6.94 11.73 17.48
N GLY A 495 8.21 11.54 17.84
CA GLY A 495 8.65 11.49 19.22
C GLY A 495 9.32 10.16 19.54
N THR A 496 8.76 9.39 20.46
CA THR A 496 9.22 8.02 20.74
C THR A 496 8.10 7.05 20.42
N GLY A 497 8.35 6.03 19.61
CA GLY A 497 7.30 5.10 19.21
C GLY A 497 7.42 4.79 17.74
N HIS A 498 6.51 3.97 17.23
CA HIS A 498 6.44 3.69 15.80
C HIS A 498 5.37 4.59 15.19
N ASP A 499 5.76 5.76 14.73
CA ASP A 499 4.85 6.82 14.32
C ASP A 499 4.51 6.72 12.83
N THR A 500 3.32 7.18 12.47
CA THR A 500 2.92 7.39 11.07
C THR A 500 2.74 8.87 10.83
N ILE A 501 3.51 9.44 9.90
CA ILE A 501 3.57 10.87 9.67
C ILE A 501 3.26 11.19 8.20
N ALA A 502 2.30 12.08 7.97
CA ALA A 502 2.03 12.69 6.68
C ALA A 502 2.15 14.21 6.80
N GLY A 503 2.96 14.83 5.93
CA GLY A 503 3.05 16.29 5.83
C GLY A 503 1.79 16.90 5.23
N GLY A 504 1.29 16.29 4.16
CA GLY A 504 0.19 16.80 3.37
C GLY A 504 0.71 17.71 2.25
N THR A 505 -0.01 18.78 1.91
CA THR A 505 0.44 19.74 0.89
C THR A 505 1.20 20.89 1.52
N GLY A 506 2.40 21.21 1.06
CA GLY A 506 3.15 22.22 1.80
C GLY A 506 4.61 22.30 1.48
N ASN A 507 5.39 22.84 2.41
CA ASN A 507 6.82 22.60 2.47
C ASN A 507 7.13 22.19 3.90
N ASP A 508 7.04 20.89 4.14
CA ASP A 508 6.94 20.38 5.50
C ASP A 508 8.31 19.99 6.06
N ALA A 509 8.43 20.07 7.38
CA ALA A 509 9.59 19.63 8.13
C ALA A 509 9.19 18.56 9.14
N MET A 510 9.43 17.31 8.78
CA MET A 510 9.04 16.13 9.54
C MET A 510 10.26 15.46 10.20
N SER A 511 10.08 14.97 11.43
CA SER A 511 11.03 14.14 12.17
C SER A 511 10.30 12.96 12.79
N GLY A 512 10.82 11.75 12.62
CA GLY A 512 10.26 10.53 13.20
C GLY A 512 10.57 10.48 14.70
N GLY A 513 11.86 10.44 15.04
CA GLY A 513 12.34 10.52 16.41
C GLY A 513 13.12 9.27 16.80
N ASP A 514 12.68 8.60 17.85
CA ASP A 514 13.21 7.30 18.27
C ASP A 514 12.26 6.18 17.80
N ASP A 515 12.82 5.00 17.48
CA ASP A 515 12.10 3.81 16.99
C ASP A 515 11.72 3.91 15.49
N ALA A 516 10.98 2.94 14.95
CA ALA A 516 10.85 2.77 13.50
C ALA A 516 9.56 3.42 12.95
N ASP A 517 9.75 4.48 12.18
CA ASP A 517 8.68 5.38 11.74
C ASP A 517 8.32 5.20 10.26
N LEU A 518 7.10 5.60 9.92
CA LEU A 518 6.55 5.58 8.58
C LEU A 518 6.17 6.99 8.13
N PHE A 519 6.84 7.51 7.12
CA PHE A 519 6.46 8.74 6.44
C PHE A 519 5.66 8.42 5.19
N VAL A 520 4.47 9.00 5.07
CA VAL A 520 3.57 8.80 3.94
C VAL A 520 3.56 10.06 3.08
N MET A 521 3.98 9.92 1.83
CA MET A 521 3.98 11.02 0.87
C MET A 521 2.66 11.03 0.08
N GLU A 522 2.00 12.19 0.03
CA GLU A 522 0.72 12.39 -0.66
C GLU A 522 0.89 13.23 -1.94
N ASP A 523 -0.11 13.21 -2.85
CA ASP A 523 -0.03 14.01 -4.07
C ASP A 523 0.09 15.52 -3.74
N ASP A 524 0.86 16.26 -4.54
CA ASP A 524 1.11 17.70 -4.37
C ASP A 524 1.80 18.09 -3.04
N PHE A 525 2.59 17.18 -2.46
CA PHE A 525 3.33 17.38 -1.20
C PHE A 525 4.26 18.61 -1.15
N GLY A 526 4.71 19.13 -2.29
CA GLY A 526 5.53 20.34 -2.37
C GLY A 526 7.02 20.11 -2.04
N THR A 527 7.65 20.92 -1.18
CA THR A 527 9.12 20.86 -0.92
C THR A 527 9.46 20.47 0.51
N ASP A 528 9.53 19.17 0.77
CA ASP A 528 9.60 18.67 2.14
C ASP A 528 11.01 18.29 2.60
N LYS A 529 11.13 18.19 3.92
CA LYS A 529 12.31 17.69 4.59
C LYS A 529 11.90 16.65 5.63
N ILE A 530 12.47 15.46 5.51
CA ILE A 530 12.30 14.34 6.44
C ILE A 530 13.63 14.04 7.13
N ALA A 531 13.56 13.78 8.44
CA ALA A 531 14.61 13.08 9.18
C ALA A 531 13.97 11.89 9.91
N GLY A 532 14.51 10.68 9.75
CA GLY A 532 14.03 9.52 10.53
C GLY A 532 14.36 9.72 12.00
N GLY A 533 15.65 9.76 12.33
CA GLY A 533 16.16 10.09 13.65
C GLY A 533 17.07 8.98 14.17
N GLU A 534 18.16 9.33 14.88
CA GLU A 534 19.22 8.36 15.25
C GLU A 534 18.95 7.68 16.62
N GLY A 535 17.69 7.36 16.89
CA GLY A 535 17.22 6.83 18.16
C GLY A 535 17.65 5.40 18.48
N GLY A 536 18.27 4.64 17.58
CA GLY A 536 18.65 3.27 17.92
C GLY A 536 19.19 2.44 16.77
N LYS A 537 18.61 1.25 16.61
CA LYS A 537 18.64 0.50 15.35
C LYS A 537 17.18 0.44 14.91
N ASP A 538 16.71 1.58 14.46
CA ASP A 538 15.41 1.86 13.88
C ASP A 538 15.42 1.48 12.39
N TYR A 539 14.25 1.51 11.78
CA TYR A 539 14.03 1.13 10.39
C TYR A 539 12.95 2.03 9.82
N ASP A 540 13.35 3.25 9.49
CA ASP A 540 12.46 4.30 9.02
C ASP A 540 12.18 4.11 7.54
N VAL A 541 10.91 4.31 7.20
CA VAL A 541 10.39 4.09 5.85
C VAL A 541 9.75 5.36 5.34
N VAL A 542 10.14 5.81 4.15
CA VAL A 542 9.36 6.79 3.39
C VAL A 542 8.65 6.04 2.26
N THR A 543 7.31 6.08 2.25
CA THR A 543 6.50 5.50 1.17
C THR A 543 5.92 6.57 0.26
N PHE A 544 6.01 6.31 -1.05
CA PHE A 544 5.39 7.08 -2.12
C PHE A 544 4.25 6.29 -2.79
N ASP A 545 3.80 5.18 -2.21
CA ASP A 545 2.78 4.28 -2.80
C ASP A 545 1.46 4.99 -3.15
N ALA A 546 1.14 6.07 -2.41
CA ALA A 546 -0.07 6.85 -2.61
C ALA A 546 0.02 7.80 -3.82
N LEU A 547 1.22 8.04 -4.36
CA LEU A 547 1.42 8.97 -5.47
C LEU A 547 0.94 8.38 -6.80
N SER A 548 0.36 9.26 -7.62
CA SER A 548 -0.21 8.86 -8.91
C SER A 548 0.79 8.84 -10.08
N LYS A 549 2.04 9.26 -9.86
CA LYS A 549 3.08 9.35 -10.91
C LYS A 549 4.43 8.90 -10.38
N GLY A 550 5.27 8.41 -11.30
CA GLY A 550 6.62 7.95 -10.98
C GLY A 550 7.53 9.03 -10.40
N VAL A 551 8.42 8.59 -9.53
CA VAL A 551 9.35 9.35 -8.70
C VAL A 551 10.79 9.13 -9.19
N SER A 552 11.59 10.18 -9.12
CA SER A 552 13.04 10.12 -9.35
C SER A 552 13.78 10.33 -8.04
N VAL A 553 14.52 9.31 -7.59
CA VAL A 553 15.34 9.31 -6.38
C VAL A 553 16.81 9.49 -6.74
N THR A 554 17.52 10.33 -5.99
CA THR A 554 18.99 10.44 -6.03
C THR A 554 19.52 10.39 -4.61
N TYR A 555 20.24 9.31 -4.29
CA TYR A 555 20.90 9.19 -3.00
C TYR A 555 22.11 10.14 -2.92
N THR A 556 22.34 10.70 -1.73
CA THR A 556 23.51 11.51 -1.36
C THR A 556 24.36 10.88 -0.23
N GLY A 557 23.86 9.82 0.40
CA GLY A 557 24.53 8.88 1.31
C GLY A 557 23.72 7.58 1.44
N ALA A 558 24.09 6.69 2.35
CA ALA A 558 23.39 5.40 2.56
C ALA A 558 21.93 5.61 3.02
N GLU A 559 21.72 6.57 3.92
CA GLU A 559 20.41 6.87 4.52
C GLU A 559 19.98 8.32 4.19
N ALA A 560 20.46 8.88 3.07
CA ALA A 560 20.19 10.27 2.74
C ALA A 560 20.08 10.49 1.24
N GLY A 561 19.19 11.40 0.82
CA GLY A 561 18.94 11.63 -0.60
C GLY A 561 17.88 12.68 -0.86
N THR A 562 17.43 12.71 -2.11
CA THR A 562 16.31 13.54 -2.56
C THR A 562 15.46 12.74 -3.53
N ALA A 563 14.14 12.78 -3.34
CA ALA A 563 13.16 12.23 -4.26
C ALA A 563 12.35 13.38 -4.89
N THR A 564 11.95 13.23 -6.15
CA THR A 564 11.17 14.26 -6.87
C THR A 564 10.04 13.65 -7.68
N GLU A 565 8.86 14.27 -7.64
CA GLU A 565 7.70 14.01 -8.49
C GLU A 565 7.31 15.33 -9.16
N GLY A 566 7.54 15.48 -10.47
CA GLY A 566 7.23 16.72 -11.19
C GLY A 566 7.88 17.98 -10.55
N PRO A 567 7.10 18.94 -10.03
CA PRO A 567 7.62 20.11 -9.30
C PRO A 567 7.92 19.87 -7.81
N ASN A 568 7.45 18.76 -7.25
CA ASN A 568 7.54 18.41 -5.84
C ASN A 568 8.87 17.71 -5.55
N SER A 569 9.45 17.94 -4.37
CA SER A 569 10.73 17.33 -3.97
C SER A 569 10.84 17.15 -2.46
N VAL A 570 11.25 15.97 -2.01
CA VAL A 570 11.52 15.70 -0.60
C VAL A 570 13.00 15.39 -0.40
N SER A 571 13.62 16.03 0.59
CA SER A 571 14.97 15.70 1.04
C SER A 571 14.88 14.87 2.31
N PHE A 572 15.60 13.74 2.36
CA PHE A 572 15.57 12.84 3.49
C PHE A 572 16.97 12.56 4.04
N THR A 573 17.04 12.33 5.34
CA THR A 573 18.24 11.90 6.07
C THR A 573 17.86 10.91 7.14
N GLU A 574 18.75 9.97 7.46
CA GLU A 574 18.51 8.95 8.49
C GLU A 574 17.25 8.12 8.13
N ILE A 575 17.12 7.71 6.85
CA ILE A 575 16.03 6.83 6.37
C ILE A 575 16.61 5.54 5.81
N GLU A 576 16.17 4.40 6.33
CA GLU A 576 16.67 3.07 5.94
C GLU A 576 16.06 2.56 4.64
N LYS A 577 14.76 2.77 4.41
CA LYS A 577 14.05 2.24 3.22
C LYS A 577 13.17 3.28 2.55
N LEU A 578 13.18 3.26 1.22
CA LEU A 578 12.14 3.89 0.40
C LEU A 578 11.23 2.83 -0.22
N VAL A 579 9.93 3.09 -0.24
CA VAL A 579 8.94 2.37 -1.06
C VAL A 579 8.41 3.35 -2.08
N LEU A 580 8.58 3.08 -3.37
CA LEU A 580 8.25 4.04 -4.43
C LEU A 580 6.82 3.83 -4.94
N THR A 581 6.57 4.07 -6.23
CA THR A 581 5.21 4.12 -6.76
C THR A 581 4.88 2.86 -7.55
N ASN A 582 3.63 2.73 -8.01
CA ASN A 582 3.28 1.70 -9.00
C ASN A 582 3.43 2.20 -10.46
N SER A 583 4.29 3.21 -10.67
CA SER A 583 4.64 3.76 -11.98
C SER A 583 6.14 3.65 -12.20
N SER A 584 6.58 3.69 -13.47
CA SER A 584 8.00 3.70 -13.81
C SER A 584 8.79 4.77 -13.05
N ASP A 585 9.69 4.30 -12.20
CA ASP A 585 10.53 5.06 -11.29
C ASP A 585 11.99 5.08 -11.76
N TYR A 586 12.73 6.06 -11.24
CA TYR A 586 14.17 6.17 -11.48
C TYR A 586 14.92 6.31 -10.16
N VAL A 587 15.88 5.43 -9.91
CA VAL A 587 16.68 5.44 -8.68
C VAL A 587 18.16 5.57 -9.03
N ASP A 588 18.82 6.60 -8.51
CA ASP A 588 20.28 6.72 -8.53
C ASP A 588 20.89 6.42 -7.16
N ALA A 589 21.27 5.16 -6.96
CA ALA A 589 21.93 4.64 -5.76
C ALA A 589 23.43 4.37 -6.01
N SER A 590 24.07 5.15 -6.89
CA SER A 590 25.46 4.94 -7.30
C SER A 590 26.50 5.16 -6.19
N ILE A 591 26.11 5.70 -5.03
CA ILE A 591 27.02 6.24 -4.02
C ILE A 591 26.98 5.52 -2.65
N GLY A 592 26.41 4.32 -2.60
CA GLY A 592 26.41 3.49 -1.39
C GLY A 592 25.32 2.42 -1.45
N GLY A 593 25.34 1.53 -0.46
CA GLY A 593 24.29 0.55 -0.27
C GLY A 593 23.02 1.20 0.28
N VAL A 594 21.87 0.79 -0.23
CA VAL A 594 20.54 1.34 0.11
C VAL A 594 19.50 0.21 0.14
N ALA A 595 18.39 0.40 0.84
CA ALA A 595 17.20 -0.41 0.69
C ALA A 595 16.11 0.37 -0.06
N VAL A 596 15.57 -0.22 -1.12
CA VAL A 596 14.51 0.40 -1.93
C VAL A 596 13.61 -0.66 -2.53
N ASP A 597 12.33 -0.38 -2.54
CA ASP A 597 11.27 -1.15 -3.17
C ASP A 597 10.61 -0.25 -4.21
N THR A 598 10.73 -0.58 -5.49
CA THR A 598 10.24 0.30 -6.57
C THR A 598 8.81 0.02 -6.99
N GLY A 599 8.15 -0.99 -6.40
CA GLY A 599 6.73 -1.22 -6.61
C GLY A 599 6.39 -1.82 -7.97
N ALA A 600 5.83 -1.04 -8.88
CA ALA A 600 5.45 -1.54 -10.19
C ALA A 600 5.75 -0.53 -11.29
N GLY A 601 5.81 -1.00 -12.54
CA GLY A 601 6.20 -0.19 -13.69
C GLY A 601 7.61 -0.54 -14.15
N ASP A 602 7.98 -0.10 -15.35
CA ASP A 602 9.31 -0.39 -15.89
C ASP A 602 10.33 0.55 -15.23
N ASP A 603 11.04 0.07 -14.20
CA ASP A 603 11.89 0.87 -13.34
C ASP A 603 13.35 0.89 -13.82
N THR A 604 14.07 1.95 -13.47
CA THR A 604 15.51 2.04 -13.74
C THR A 604 16.28 2.38 -12.48
N ILE A 605 17.10 1.44 -12.01
CA ILE A 605 17.90 1.57 -10.81
C ILE A 605 19.39 1.58 -11.17
N LYS A 606 20.14 2.58 -10.73
CA LYS A 606 21.60 2.63 -10.82
C LYS A 606 22.24 2.24 -9.50
N VAL A 607 23.19 1.32 -9.56
CA VAL A 607 23.95 0.83 -8.40
C VAL A 607 25.44 1.06 -8.59
N GLY A 608 26.12 1.28 -7.47
CA GLY A 608 27.56 1.48 -7.37
C GLY A 608 28.22 0.42 -6.48
N ASP A 609 29.12 0.88 -5.61
CA ASP A 609 29.78 0.07 -4.59
C ASP A 609 28.95 0.15 -3.29
N GLY A 610 28.48 -0.98 -2.76
CA GLY A 610 27.71 -1.01 -1.53
C GLY A 610 26.90 -2.28 -1.33
N ALA A 611 26.26 -2.41 -0.16
CA ALA A 611 25.33 -3.50 0.14
C ALA A 611 23.88 -3.05 -0.16
N TYR A 612 23.23 -3.69 -1.12
CA TYR A 612 21.90 -3.31 -1.60
C TYR A 612 20.82 -4.26 -1.08
N ASP A 613 19.64 -3.75 -0.79
CA ASP A 613 18.42 -4.53 -0.57
C ASP A 613 17.34 -3.95 -1.50
N ILE A 614 17.35 -4.41 -2.76
CA ILE A 614 16.52 -3.86 -3.84
C ILE A 614 15.46 -4.89 -4.21
N ASP A 615 14.21 -4.46 -4.20
CA ASP A 615 13.09 -5.14 -4.83
C ASP A 615 12.57 -4.25 -5.96
N ALA A 616 12.69 -4.69 -7.21
CA ALA A 616 12.20 -3.94 -8.37
C ALA A 616 10.70 -4.18 -8.63
N GLY A 617 10.11 -5.18 -7.99
CA GLY A 617 8.67 -5.40 -8.02
C GLY A 617 8.14 -5.96 -9.33
N THR A 618 7.23 -5.28 -10.04
CA THR A 618 6.65 -5.80 -11.29
C THR A 618 6.86 -4.84 -12.46
N GLY A 619 7.33 -5.30 -13.61
CA GLY A 619 7.64 -4.42 -14.74
C GLY A 619 8.71 -5.03 -15.62
N ASP A 620 9.12 -4.37 -16.69
CA ASP A 620 10.36 -4.75 -17.38
C ASP A 620 11.50 -3.87 -16.85
N ASP A 621 12.17 -4.32 -15.78
CA ASP A 621 13.06 -3.50 -14.97
C ASP A 621 14.51 -3.51 -15.45
N ARG A 622 15.21 -2.41 -15.15
CA ARG A 622 16.59 -2.21 -15.59
C ARG A 622 17.51 -1.78 -14.45
N ILE A 623 18.37 -2.71 -14.02
CA ILE A 623 19.38 -2.45 -12.98
C ILE A 623 20.74 -2.20 -13.65
N ILE A 624 21.33 -1.02 -13.44
CA ILE A 624 22.55 -0.56 -14.08
C ILE A 624 23.67 -0.42 -13.07
N ARG A 625 24.73 -1.22 -13.20
CA ARG A 625 25.94 -1.05 -12.39
C ARG A 625 26.93 -0.09 -13.04
N GLU A 626 27.26 1.00 -12.35
CA GLU A 626 28.15 2.07 -12.82
C GLU A 626 29.62 1.90 -12.36
N THR A 627 29.85 1.18 -11.25
CA THR A 627 31.19 0.94 -10.66
C THR A 627 31.53 -0.55 -10.61
N GLY A 628 32.74 -0.90 -10.17
CA GLY A 628 33.19 -2.29 -10.11
C GLY A 628 32.89 -2.93 -8.77
N THR A 629 32.59 -4.23 -8.75
CA THR A 629 32.24 -4.88 -7.46
C THR A 629 33.43 -4.94 -6.51
N THR A 630 33.14 -4.80 -5.23
CA THR A 630 34.09 -4.80 -4.13
C THR A 630 33.73 -5.90 -3.12
N ALA A 631 34.39 -5.92 -1.96
CA ALA A 631 33.99 -6.82 -0.89
C ALA A 631 32.72 -6.36 -0.16
N ASP A 632 32.33 -5.09 -0.34
CA ASP A 632 31.21 -4.48 0.37
C ASP A 632 29.85 -4.91 -0.24
N ASP A 633 29.86 -5.40 -1.48
CA ASP A 633 28.69 -5.92 -2.19
C ASP A 633 28.26 -7.33 -1.77
N ALA A 634 29.06 -8.03 -0.95
CA ALA A 634 28.87 -9.45 -0.66
C ALA A 634 27.54 -9.81 0.04
N ASN A 635 26.83 -8.81 0.58
CA ASN A 635 25.52 -9.00 1.22
C ASN A 635 24.38 -8.38 0.41
N SER A 636 24.64 -7.93 -0.81
CA SER A 636 23.61 -7.34 -1.66
C SER A 636 22.59 -8.40 -2.07
N VAL A 637 21.32 -8.04 -2.01
CA VAL A 637 20.20 -8.75 -2.61
C VAL A 637 19.55 -7.78 -3.59
N ILE A 638 19.60 -8.13 -4.87
CA ILE A 638 18.90 -7.37 -5.92
C ILE A 638 17.94 -8.34 -6.56
N ASP A 639 16.66 -8.14 -6.28
CA ASP A 639 15.56 -8.87 -6.88
C ASP A 639 14.90 -8.00 -7.94
N ALA A 640 14.83 -8.52 -9.18
CA ALA A 640 14.16 -7.84 -10.27
C ALA A 640 12.65 -8.10 -10.32
N GLY A 641 12.16 -9.08 -9.54
CA GLY A 641 10.72 -9.34 -9.39
C GLY A 641 10.06 -10.02 -10.60
N ASP A 642 8.82 -9.62 -10.92
CA ASP A 642 8.01 -10.20 -12.00
C ASP A 642 8.15 -9.35 -13.28
N GLY A 643 8.76 -9.89 -14.32
CA GLY A 643 9.07 -9.06 -15.48
C GLY A 643 9.82 -9.76 -16.60
N ILE A 644 10.29 -8.97 -17.56
CA ILE A 644 11.44 -9.32 -18.42
C ILE A 644 12.58 -8.36 -18.07
N ASP A 645 13.39 -8.77 -17.11
CA ASP A 645 14.28 -7.84 -16.43
C ASP A 645 15.71 -7.89 -16.96
N THR A 646 16.41 -6.77 -16.86
CA THR A 646 17.75 -6.60 -17.43
C THR A 646 18.76 -6.13 -16.41
N TYR A 647 19.77 -6.97 -16.16
CA TYR A 647 20.98 -6.56 -15.47
C TYR A 647 21.98 -5.95 -16.46
N VAL A 648 22.39 -4.71 -16.23
CA VAL A 648 23.30 -3.95 -17.09
C VAL A 648 24.63 -3.80 -16.40
N ALA A 649 25.61 -4.58 -16.84
CA ALA A 649 26.99 -4.45 -16.40
C ALA A 649 27.67 -3.32 -17.18
N GLY A 650 27.77 -2.14 -16.56
CA GLY A 650 28.52 -1.02 -17.13
C GLY A 650 30.03 -1.26 -17.16
N SER A 651 30.76 -0.25 -17.65
CA SER A 651 32.23 -0.27 -17.81
C SER A 651 33.03 -0.54 -16.52
N GLY A 652 32.37 -0.52 -15.36
CA GLY A 652 32.94 -0.78 -14.05
C GLY A 652 33.17 -2.25 -13.71
N LEU A 653 32.44 -3.20 -14.32
CA LEU A 653 32.50 -4.62 -13.94
C LEU A 653 33.92 -5.19 -14.14
N GLY A 654 34.41 -5.30 -15.38
CA GLY A 654 35.78 -5.76 -15.67
C GLY A 654 35.98 -7.29 -15.64
N ALA A 655 37.06 -7.75 -16.29
CA ALA A 655 37.21 -9.12 -16.81
C ALA A 655 37.22 -10.28 -15.79
N ASP A 656 37.37 -10.00 -14.50
CA ASP A 656 37.41 -11.03 -13.45
C ASP A 656 36.00 -11.35 -12.87
N HIS A 657 34.94 -10.78 -13.44
CA HIS A 657 33.56 -10.93 -12.96
C HIS A 657 32.72 -11.86 -13.83
N THR A 658 31.77 -12.53 -13.19
CA THR A 658 30.78 -13.39 -13.84
C THR A 658 29.39 -13.03 -13.33
N VAL A 659 28.50 -12.64 -14.23
CA VAL A 659 27.06 -12.59 -13.96
C VAL A 659 26.54 -14.01 -14.14
N ASP A 660 26.09 -14.66 -13.07
CA ASP A 660 25.69 -16.08 -13.08
C ASP A 660 24.21 -16.18 -12.70
N LEU A 661 23.33 -16.10 -13.69
CA LEU A 661 21.87 -16.15 -13.50
C LEU A 661 21.44 -17.56 -13.04
N ALA A 662 22.08 -18.62 -13.56
CA ALA A 662 21.83 -20.00 -13.12
C ALA A 662 22.09 -20.21 -11.63
N ALA A 663 23.06 -19.48 -11.06
CA ALA A 663 23.37 -19.51 -9.64
C ALA A 663 22.80 -18.32 -8.87
N SER A 664 21.99 -17.49 -9.53
CA SER A 664 21.32 -16.27 -9.03
C SER A 664 22.24 -15.34 -8.26
N ARG A 665 23.44 -15.09 -8.79
CA ARG A 665 24.46 -14.31 -8.10
C ARG A 665 25.39 -13.56 -9.03
N LEU A 666 26.14 -12.66 -8.42
CA LEU A 666 27.30 -12.05 -9.03
C LEU A 666 28.59 -12.59 -8.42
N ASP A 667 29.51 -13.09 -9.25
CA ASP A 667 30.80 -13.60 -8.80
C ASP A 667 31.96 -12.70 -9.23
N HIS A 668 32.95 -12.54 -8.35
CA HIS A 668 34.25 -11.94 -8.66
C HIS A 668 35.39 -12.88 -8.27
N ALA A 669 36.19 -13.32 -9.24
CA ALA A 669 37.32 -14.23 -9.02
C ALA A 669 36.94 -15.49 -8.19
N GLY A 670 35.71 -15.99 -8.36
CA GLY A 670 35.16 -17.16 -7.66
C GLY A 670 34.71 -16.89 -6.21
N SER A 671 34.56 -15.63 -5.83
CA SER A 671 33.91 -15.22 -4.57
C SER A 671 32.58 -14.54 -4.88
N ASP A 672 31.57 -14.87 -4.08
CA ASP A 672 30.24 -14.29 -4.12
C ASP A 672 30.25 -12.79 -3.77
N ARG A 673 29.53 -12.00 -4.56
CA ARG A 673 29.39 -10.53 -4.51
C ARG A 673 27.93 -10.08 -4.48
N GLY A 674 27.03 -10.94 -4.02
CA GLY A 674 25.61 -10.64 -3.83
C GLY A 674 24.72 -11.44 -4.77
N ASP A 675 23.46 -11.54 -4.37
CA ASP A 675 22.41 -12.27 -5.06
C ASP A 675 21.80 -11.39 -6.16
N LEU A 676 21.59 -11.99 -7.34
CA LEU A 676 20.88 -11.41 -8.48
C LEU A 676 19.70 -12.33 -8.77
N LEU A 677 18.52 -11.95 -8.31
CA LEU A 677 17.31 -12.75 -8.38
C LEU A 677 16.41 -12.27 -9.53
N ASN A 678 15.72 -13.23 -10.15
CA ASN A 678 14.69 -12.98 -11.16
C ASN A 678 15.08 -12.14 -12.40
N PHE A 679 16.36 -12.13 -12.77
CA PHE A 679 16.78 -11.53 -14.05
C PHE A 679 16.69 -12.52 -15.21
N GLU A 680 16.10 -12.11 -16.33
CA GLU A 680 16.11 -12.86 -17.60
C GLU A 680 17.24 -12.43 -18.54
N ASN A 681 17.64 -11.16 -18.49
CA ASN A 681 18.53 -10.56 -19.48
C ASN A 681 19.79 -9.95 -18.86
N VAL A 682 20.87 -9.96 -19.65
CA VAL A 682 22.14 -9.30 -19.29
C VAL A 682 22.64 -8.44 -20.44
N ALA A 683 22.95 -7.17 -20.14
CA ALA A 683 23.60 -6.26 -21.08
C ALA A 683 24.99 -5.87 -20.58
N LEU A 684 26.03 -6.15 -21.37
CA LEU A 684 27.40 -5.70 -21.10
C LEU A 684 27.68 -4.43 -21.90
N GLU A 685 27.93 -3.32 -21.20
CA GLU A 685 28.16 -2.01 -21.83
C GLU A 685 29.63 -1.58 -21.67
N ASN A 686 30.42 -1.78 -22.72
CA ASN A 686 31.86 -1.54 -22.78
C ASN A 686 32.66 -2.24 -21.66
N SER A 687 32.32 -3.50 -21.38
CA SER A 687 32.86 -4.27 -20.25
C SER A 687 33.26 -5.68 -20.68
N ALA A 688 34.51 -6.06 -20.40
CA ALA A 688 34.92 -7.45 -20.49
C ALA A 688 34.35 -8.17 -19.27
N ALA A 689 33.49 -9.17 -19.47
CA ALA A 689 32.88 -9.96 -18.41
C ALA A 689 32.45 -11.33 -18.95
N SER A 690 32.20 -12.26 -18.04
CA SER A 690 31.53 -13.52 -18.34
C SER A 690 30.06 -13.47 -17.93
N VAL A 691 29.19 -14.10 -18.71
CA VAL A 691 27.77 -14.27 -18.39
C VAL A 691 27.43 -15.75 -18.51
N LYS A 692 26.62 -16.23 -17.57
CA LYS A 692 25.91 -17.51 -17.68
C LYS A 692 24.43 -17.25 -17.46
N GLY A 693 23.61 -17.54 -18.45
CA GLY A 693 22.16 -17.56 -18.29
C GLY A 693 21.71 -18.77 -17.46
N ASP A 694 20.40 -18.91 -17.30
CA ASP A 694 19.77 -19.88 -16.40
C ASP A 694 19.12 -21.04 -17.17
N SER A 695 17.87 -21.38 -16.87
CA SER A 695 17.13 -22.44 -17.57
C SER A 695 15.92 -21.90 -18.35
N LYS A 696 15.78 -20.57 -18.39
CA LYS A 696 14.76 -19.83 -19.12
C LYS A 696 15.38 -19.30 -20.42
N ASP A 697 14.54 -18.77 -21.30
CA ASP A 697 14.99 -18.08 -22.51
C ASP A 697 15.64 -16.74 -22.12
N ASN A 698 16.97 -16.62 -22.23
CA ASN A 698 17.73 -15.44 -21.85
C ASN A 698 18.12 -14.57 -23.06
N THR A 699 18.15 -13.25 -22.87
CA THR A 699 18.80 -12.33 -23.83
C THR A 699 20.10 -11.77 -23.26
N ILE A 700 21.23 -12.08 -23.90
CA ILE A 700 22.56 -11.62 -23.51
C ILE A 700 23.11 -10.74 -24.63
N THR A 701 23.41 -9.48 -24.34
CA THR A 701 23.95 -8.55 -25.35
C THR A 701 25.22 -7.88 -24.83
N ALA A 702 26.31 -8.00 -25.58
CA ALA A 702 27.53 -7.25 -25.36
C ALA A 702 27.66 -6.10 -26.35
N ARG A 703 28.15 -4.96 -25.85
CA ARG A 703 28.45 -3.76 -26.65
C ARG A 703 29.86 -3.33 -26.33
N GLY A 704 30.68 -3.17 -27.36
CA GLY A 704 32.07 -2.75 -27.19
C GLY A 704 32.99 -3.46 -28.17
N THR A 705 34.26 -3.57 -27.77
CA THR A 705 35.31 -4.28 -28.52
C THR A 705 36.08 -5.20 -27.57
N GLN A 706 35.41 -5.73 -26.55
CA GLN A 706 36.03 -6.48 -25.45
C GLN A 706 35.79 -7.96 -25.69
N ASP A 707 36.80 -8.78 -25.44
CA ASP A 707 36.63 -10.23 -25.50
C ASP A 707 35.72 -10.69 -24.33
N ASN A 708 34.60 -11.34 -24.65
CA ASN A 708 33.57 -11.80 -23.72
C ASN A 708 33.42 -13.33 -23.73
N SER A 709 32.90 -13.87 -22.63
CA SER A 709 32.57 -15.30 -22.50
C SER A 709 31.13 -15.46 -22.07
N LEU A 710 30.25 -15.77 -23.03
CA LEU A 710 28.81 -15.75 -22.88
C LEU A 710 28.25 -17.17 -23.06
N SER A 711 27.39 -17.61 -22.14
CA SER A 711 26.70 -18.89 -22.19
C SER A 711 25.22 -18.65 -21.89
N GLY A 712 24.35 -19.19 -22.74
CA GLY A 712 22.89 -19.06 -22.66
C GLY A 712 22.32 -19.92 -21.53
N GLY A 713 22.68 -21.20 -21.49
CA GLY A 713 22.18 -22.13 -20.47
C GLY A 713 21.18 -23.11 -21.08
N ASP A 714 20.18 -23.54 -20.31
CA ASP A 714 19.04 -24.22 -20.94
C ASP A 714 18.03 -23.16 -21.37
N GLY A 715 17.35 -23.30 -22.50
CA GLY A 715 16.41 -22.27 -22.99
C GLY A 715 16.54 -22.03 -24.48
N ASN A 716 15.71 -21.16 -25.05
CA ASN A 716 15.94 -20.64 -26.40
C ASN A 716 16.56 -19.26 -26.27
N ASP A 717 17.88 -19.20 -26.27
CA ASP A 717 18.62 -18.00 -25.90
C ASP A 717 18.94 -17.12 -27.10
N SER A 718 19.09 -15.81 -26.85
CA SER A 718 19.56 -14.83 -27.84
C SER A 718 20.83 -14.16 -27.33
N ILE A 719 21.97 -14.48 -27.95
CA ILE A 719 23.29 -14.01 -27.55
C ILE A 719 23.91 -13.18 -28.68
N ASP A 720 24.31 -11.95 -28.36
CA ASP A 720 25.06 -11.04 -29.23
C ASP A 720 26.39 -10.68 -28.55
N GLY A 721 27.51 -11.15 -29.12
CA GLY A 721 28.89 -10.88 -28.65
C GLY A 721 29.35 -9.45 -28.91
N GLY A 722 28.72 -8.75 -29.85
CA GLY A 722 29.04 -7.38 -30.20
C GLY A 722 30.36 -7.28 -30.96
N GLY A 723 31.46 -7.09 -30.25
CA GLY A 723 32.77 -7.06 -30.90
C GLY A 723 33.89 -7.34 -29.91
N GLY A 724 34.98 -7.91 -30.40
CA GLY A 724 35.95 -8.60 -29.55
C GLY A 724 36.34 -9.92 -30.19
N ASN A 725 37.02 -10.79 -29.46
CA ASN A 725 37.14 -12.20 -29.84
C ASN A 725 36.36 -13.00 -28.80
N ASP A 726 35.10 -13.23 -29.09
CA ASP A 726 34.11 -13.69 -28.14
C ASP A 726 34.00 -15.21 -28.12
N ASN A 727 33.52 -15.73 -27.00
CA ASN A 727 33.30 -17.15 -26.81
C ASN A 727 31.84 -17.37 -26.40
N LEU A 728 31.01 -17.78 -27.36
CA LEU A 728 29.57 -17.86 -27.28
C LEU A 728 29.12 -19.32 -27.23
N HIS A 729 28.32 -19.68 -26.23
CA HIS A 729 27.71 -21.01 -26.09
C HIS A 729 26.19 -20.87 -25.94
N GLY A 730 25.42 -21.54 -26.80
CA GLY A 730 23.95 -21.63 -26.66
C GLY A 730 23.54 -22.60 -25.55
N ASP A 731 24.28 -23.70 -25.44
CA ASP A 731 24.05 -24.80 -24.50
C ASP A 731 22.84 -25.68 -24.87
N ALA A 732 21.63 -25.51 -24.33
CA ALA A 732 20.52 -26.41 -24.65
C ALA A 732 19.22 -25.69 -24.99
N GLY A 733 18.83 -25.74 -26.27
CA GLY A 733 17.49 -25.41 -26.74
C GLY A 733 17.50 -24.94 -28.19
N ARG A 734 17.01 -23.74 -28.49
CA ARG A 734 17.03 -23.25 -29.88
C ARG A 734 17.58 -21.85 -29.89
N ASP A 735 18.89 -21.79 -29.95
CA ASP A 735 19.61 -20.58 -29.61
C ASP A 735 19.92 -19.76 -30.85
N THR A 736 20.06 -18.45 -30.67
CA THR A 736 20.52 -17.52 -31.69
C THR A 736 21.80 -16.86 -31.20
N LEU A 737 22.93 -17.20 -31.82
CA LEU A 737 24.25 -16.65 -31.49
C LEU A 737 24.74 -15.76 -32.64
N ILE A 738 25.16 -14.54 -32.28
CA ILE A 738 25.78 -13.56 -33.17
C ILE A 738 27.15 -13.20 -32.57
N GLY A 739 28.24 -13.52 -33.28
CA GLY A 739 29.61 -13.18 -32.91
C GLY A 739 29.85 -11.67 -32.95
N GLY A 740 29.74 -11.11 -34.16
CA GLY A 740 29.85 -9.68 -34.39
C GLY A 740 31.18 -9.31 -35.04
N ASP A 741 31.89 -8.31 -34.53
CA ASP A 741 33.20 -7.91 -35.05
C ASP A 741 34.35 -8.64 -34.30
N GLY A 742 35.24 -9.31 -35.02
CA GLY A 742 36.45 -9.95 -34.51
C GLY A 742 36.38 -11.48 -34.57
N ASN A 743 37.35 -12.19 -33.99
CA ASN A 743 37.48 -13.63 -34.26
C ASN A 743 36.77 -14.46 -33.18
N ASP A 744 35.53 -14.84 -33.46
CA ASP A 744 34.65 -15.40 -32.43
C ASP A 744 34.67 -16.93 -32.43
N THR A 745 34.25 -17.53 -31.32
CA THR A 745 33.98 -18.97 -31.19
C THR A 745 32.53 -19.16 -30.82
N LEU A 746 31.77 -19.85 -31.68
CA LEU A 746 30.34 -20.09 -31.53
C LEU A 746 30.07 -21.60 -31.40
N ASP A 747 29.46 -22.01 -30.30
CA ASP A 747 28.96 -23.37 -30.06
C ASP A 747 27.45 -23.30 -29.78
N GLY A 748 26.61 -23.80 -30.70
CA GLY A 748 25.16 -23.83 -30.48
C GLY A 748 24.75 -24.76 -29.34
N GLY A 749 25.48 -25.85 -29.13
CA GLY A 749 25.14 -26.85 -28.12
C GLY A 749 24.16 -27.90 -28.63
N GLN A 750 23.06 -28.13 -27.90
CA GLN A 750 21.99 -29.07 -28.24
C GLN A 750 20.75 -28.31 -28.73
N GLY A 751 20.21 -28.76 -29.86
CA GLY A 751 18.87 -28.39 -30.32
C GLY A 751 18.93 -27.76 -31.71
N ASP A 752 18.06 -26.80 -32.07
CA ASP A 752 18.04 -26.33 -33.47
C ASP A 752 18.48 -24.86 -33.53
N ASP A 753 19.79 -24.64 -33.60
CA ASP A 753 20.39 -23.32 -33.35
C ASP A 753 20.63 -22.50 -34.62
N GLN A 754 20.76 -21.20 -34.47
CA GLN A 754 21.18 -20.26 -35.51
C GLN A 754 22.47 -19.56 -35.10
N LEU A 755 23.53 -19.75 -35.88
CA LEU A 755 24.86 -19.21 -35.59
C LEU A 755 25.27 -18.24 -36.70
N THR A 756 25.71 -17.04 -36.31
CA THR A 756 26.15 -15.98 -37.21
C THR A 756 27.51 -15.48 -36.74
N GLY A 757 28.57 -15.69 -37.50
CA GLY A 757 29.94 -15.30 -37.11
C GLY A 757 30.14 -13.78 -37.13
N GLY A 758 29.78 -13.14 -38.24
CA GLY A 758 30.00 -11.72 -38.47
C GLY A 758 31.29 -11.42 -39.24
N ASP A 759 31.97 -10.34 -38.84
CA ASP A 759 33.22 -9.87 -39.44
C ASP A 759 34.41 -10.42 -38.67
N GLY A 760 35.05 -11.50 -39.12
CA GLY A 760 36.30 -11.98 -38.54
C GLY A 760 36.71 -13.34 -39.05
N ASP A 761 37.72 -13.92 -38.40
CA ASP A 761 38.07 -15.32 -38.59
C ASP A 761 37.38 -16.18 -37.52
N ASP A 762 36.12 -16.55 -37.77
CA ASP A 762 35.27 -17.21 -36.75
C ASP A 762 35.45 -18.72 -36.69
N VAL A 763 35.18 -19.30 -35.52
CA VAL A 763 35.23 -20.74 -35.24
C VAL A 763 33.84 -21.23 -34.82
N PHE A 764 33.23 -22.06 -35.65
CA PHE A 764 31.99 -22.77 -35.32
C PHE A 764 32.31 -24.15 -34.74
N VAL A 765 31.66 -24.51 -33.64
CA VAL A 765 31.73 -25.81 -32.98
C VAL A 765 30.39 -26.51 -33.13
N TYR A 766 30.42 -27.76 -33.61
CA TYR A 766 29.22 -28.60 -33.70
C TYR A 766 29.16 -29.57 -32.52
N SER A 767 28.12 -29.44 -31.71
CA SER A 767 27.94 -30.19 -30.46
C SER A 767 26.67 -31.05 -30.41
N GLY A 768 25.78 -30.95 -31.40
CA GLY A 768 24.52 -31.70 -31.48
C GLY A 768 23.51 -30.92 -32.33
N GLY A 769 22.28 -31.41 -32.48
CA GLY A 769 21.21 -30.54 -33.02
C GLY A 769 21.12 -30.39 -34.55
N HIS A 770 20.10 -29.65 -35.01
CA HIS A 770 19.86 -29.30 -36.42
C HIS A 770 20.25 -27.83 -36.74
N ASP A 771 21.51 -27.48 -36.51
CA ASP A 771 21.94 -26.08 -36.52
C ASP A 771 22.06 -25.49 -37.92
N THR A 772 21.85 -24.17 -38.00
CA THR A 772 22.01 -23.37 -39.21
C THR A 772 23.06 -22.29 -38.99
N ILE A 773 24.16 -22.37 -39.74
CA ILE A 773 25.15 -21.29 -39.81
C ILE A 773 24.73 -20.34 -40.93
N THR A 774 24.48 -19.07 -40.59
CA THR A 774 23.72 -18.14 -41.45
C THR A 774 24.60 -17.34 -42.41
N ASP A 775 25.89 -17.20 -42.12
CA ASP A 775 26.81 -16.30 -42.82
C ASP A 775 28.18 -16.91 -43.07
N PHE A 776 28.29 -18.25 -43.05
CA PHE A 776 29.55 -18.96 -43.24
C PHE A 776 30.29 -18.49 -44.51
N ASN A 777 31.35 -17.71 -44.32
CA ASN A 777 32.14 -17.09 -45.37
C ASN A 777 33.09 -18.12 -45.98
N ALA A 778 32.54 -19.03 -46.80
CA ALA A 778 33.30 -20.11 -47.45
C ALA A 778 34.26 -19.65 -48.59
N GLY A 779 34.76 -18.42 -48.50
CA GLY A 779 35.56 -17.75 -49.51
C GLY A 779 37.05 -17.91 -49.29
N ASN A 780 37.62 -19.09 -49.49
CA ASN A 780 39.08 -19.28 -49.50
C ASN A 780 39.72 -18.67 -50.77
N THR A 781 39.59 -17.37 -50.98
CA THR A 781 40.40 -16.59 -51.90
C THR A 781 41.35 -15.66 -51.16
N GLY A 782 41.99 -16.16 -50.09
CA GLY A 782 42.91 -15.38 -49.27
C GLY A 782 43.83 -16.25 -48.41
N PRO A 783 45.11 -15.89 -48.20
CA PRO A 783 45.87 -16.33 -47.03
C PRO A 783 45.10 -16.04 -45.73
N LEU A 784 45.21 -16.91 -44.70
CA LEU A 784 44.75 -16.68 -43.30
C LEU A 784 45.45 -15.49 -42.59
N ASP A 785 45.95 -14.51 -43.35
CA ASP A 785 46.73 -13.34 -42.93
C ASP A 785 46.88 -12.38 -44.13
N ASP A 786 45.84 -12.21 -44.94
CA ASP A 786 45.81 -11.25 -46.06
C ASP A 786 45.17 -9.92 -45.70
N ASP A 787 44.95 -9.69 -44.40
CA ASP A 787 44.20 -8.59 -43.81
C ASP A 787 42.73 -8.53 -44.29
N ASP A 788 42.20 -9.58 -44.94
CA ASP A 788 40.78 -9.73 -45.27
C ASP A 788 40.09 -10.55 -44.19
N THR A 789 39.65 -9.85 -43.14
CA THR A 789 38.96 -10.42 -41.98
C THR A 789 37.52 -10.85 -42.30
N THR A 790 37.13 -10.96 -43.57
CA THR A 790 35.73 -11.25 -43.96
C THR A 790 35.58 -12.62 -44.65
N ASN A 791 36.61 -13.47 -44.64
CA ASN A 791 36.64 -14.63 -45.53
C ASN A 791 37.26 -15.94 -44.99
N ASN A 792 37.49 -16.08 -43.67
CA ASN A 792 38.28 -17.20 -43.10
C ASN A 792 37.59 -18.01 -41.98
N ASP A 793 36.27 -18.15 -42.00
CA ASP A 793 35.52 -18.97 -41.04
C ASP A 793 35.96 -20.44 -41.02
N PHE A 794 35.92 -21.06 -39.84
CA PHE A 794 36.40 -22.41 -39.59
C PHE A 794 35.38 -23.28 -38.84
N ILE A 795 35.29 -24.54 -39.25
CA ILE A 795 34.56 -25.60 -38.52
C ILE A 795 35.29 -26.94 -38.67
N ASP A 796 35.51 -27.68 -37.57
CA ASP A 796 36.17 -29.00 -37.61
C ASP A 796 35.15 -30.15 -37.73
N LEU A 797 34.95 -30.62 -38.95
CA LEU A 797 34.07 -31.75 -39.25
C LEU A 797 34.83 -33.09 -39.44
N SER A 798 36.10 -33.16 -39.05
CA SER A 798 36.96 -34.33 -39.33
C SER A 798 36.57 -35.60 -38.57
N GLY A 799 35.74 -35.48 -37.52
CA GLY A 799 35.11 -36.61 -36.85
C GLY A 799 33.98 -37.24 -37.68
N TYR A 800 33.31 -36.46 -38.51
CA TYR A 800 32.13 -36.86 -39.30
C TYR A 800 32.49 -37.22 -40.75
N TYR A 801 33.53 -36.60 -41.32
CA TYR A 801 33.98 -36.84 -42.68
C TYR A 801 35.50 -37.05 -42.73
N ASP A 802 35.92 -38.17 -43.31
CA ASP A 802 37.31 -38.55 -43.54
C ASP A 802 37.86 -38.00 -44.86
N LYS A 803 36.99 -37.66 -45.82
CA LYS A 803 37.35 -37.02 -47.10
C LYS A 803 36.39 -35.87 -47.42
N ILE A 804 36.95 -34.80 -48.00
CA ILE A 804 36.19 -33.62 -48.43
C ILE A 804 35.11 -33.94 -49.48
N PHE A 805 35.31 -34.99 -50.27
CA PHE A 805 34.32 -35.43 -51.25
C PHE A 805 33.08 -36.06 -50.61
N ASP A 806 33.24 -36.72 -49.45
CA ASP A 806 32.13 -37.36 -48.75
C ASP A 806 31.21 -36.28 -48.16
N LEU A 807 31.80 -35.18 -47.66
CA LEU A 807 31.09 -33.98 -47.21
C LEU A 807 30.37 -33.26 -48.37
N ARG A 808 31.05 -33.04 -49.50
CA ARG A 808 30.44 -32.43 -50.69
C ARG A 808 29.24 -33.22 -51.20
N ALA A 809 29.41 -34.53 -51.31
CA ALA A 809 28.36 -35.40 -51.83
C ALA A 809 27.11 -35.35 -50.93
N ASP A 810 27.31 -35.30 -49.61
CA ASP A 810 26.23 -35.11 -48.64
C ASP A 810 25.49 -33.79 -48.87
N TYR A 811 26.24 -32.67 -48.90
CA TYR A 811 25.65 -31.36 -49.11
C TYR A 811 24.96 -31.20 -50.47
N GLU A 812 25.43 -31.88 -51.54
CA GLU A 812 24.79 -31.85 -52.87
C GLU A 812 23.46 -32.61 -52.93
N ASP A 813 23.17 -33.52 -51.99
CA ASP A 813 21.91 -34.29 -52.00
C ASP A 813 20.71 -33.37 -51.69
N ASN A 814 20.75 -32.72 -50.53
CA ASN A 814 19.62 -31.93 -50.01
C ASN A 814 20.01 -30.53 -49.47
N GLY A 815 21.29 -30.15 -49.50
CA GLY A 815 21.78 -28.88 -48.96
C GLY A 815 22.02 -28.87 -47.45
N ILE A 816 22.03 -30.06 -46.81
CA ILE A 816 22.20 -30.27 -45.37
C ILE A 816 23.28 -31.35 -45.18
N LEU A 817 24.12 -31.20 -44.17
CA LEU A 817 25.06 -32.23 -43.73
C LEU A 817 24.38 -33.10 -42.67
N ASP A 818 23.97 -34.31 -43.04
CA ASP A 818 23.26 -35.26 -42.19
C ASP A 818 23.61 -36.74 -42.47
N GLN A 819 24.58 -36.98 -43.38
CA GLN A 819 24.98 -38.30 -43.88
C GLN A 819 23.81 -39.10 -44.49
N SER A 820 22.79 -38.46 -45.06
CA SER A 820 21.55 -39.14 -45.52
C SER A 820 21.72 -39.99 -46.78
N ASN A 821 22.82 -39.87 -47.53
CA ASN A 821 23.00 -40.50 -48.84
C ASN A 821 23.89 -41.77 -48.87
N PHE A 822 23.79 -42.65 -47.86
CA PHE A 822 24.56 -43.92 -47.74
C PHE A 822 24.53 -44.85 -48.98
N GLU A 823 23.59 -44.67 -49.91
CA GLU A 823 23.56 -45.42 -51.18
C GLU A 823 24.70 -45.03 -52.13
N THR A 824 25.22 -43.80 -52.02
CA THR A 824 26.22 -43.21 -52.92
C THR A 824 27.56 -42.90 -52.26
N THR A 825 27.60 -42.78 -50.93
CA THR A 825 28.78 -42.38 -50.16
C THR A 825 29.03 -43.36 -48.99
N ASP A 826 30.29 -43.65 -48.70
CA ASP A 826 30.68 -44.56 -47.61
C ASP A 826 31.19 -43.77 -46.39
N TYR A 827 30.35 -43.67 -45.35
CA TYR A 827 30.67 -43.02 -44.08
C TYR A 827 31.17 -44.00 -43.01
N THR A 828 31.51 -45.25 -43.37
CA THR A 828 31.91 -46.26 -42.39
C THR A 828 33.16 -45.82 -41.63
N TYR A 829 33.17 -45.98 -40.30
CA TYR A 829 34.22 -45.56 -39.36
C TYR A 829 34.24 -44.07 -38.98
N ASN A 830 33.28 -43.28 -39.44
CA ASN A 830 33.10 -41.90 -39.01
C ASN A 830 32.05 -41.82 -37.88
N SER A 831 32.09 -40.74 -37.10
CA SER A 831 31.00 -40.38 -36.20
C SER A 831 29.75 -40.08 -37.02
N LYS A 832 28.58 -40.48 -36.50
CA LYS A 832 27.29 -40.16 -37.10
C LYS A 832 26.74 -38.88 -36.50
N PHE A 833 25.97 -38.14 -37.30
CA PHE A 833 25.17 -37.00 -36.82
C PHE A 833 24.01 -37.42 -35.91
N GLU A 834 23.81 -38.73 -35.65
CA GLU A 834 22.64 -39.29 -34.95
C GLU A 834 21.32 -38.74 -35.52
N ASP A 835 20.54 -37.98 -34.74
CA ASP A 835 19.33 -37.30 -35.19
C ASP A 835 19.53 -35.83 -35.59
N GLY A 836 20.75 -35.28 -35.47
CA GLY A 836 21.10 -33.90 -35.82
C GLY A 836 21.52 -33.69 -37.29
N SER A 837 21.84 -32.44 -37.64
CA SER A 837 22.34 -32.03 -38.95
C SER A 837 22.96 -30.64 -38.94
N LEU A 838 23.75 -30.28 -39.95
CA LEU A 838 24.24 -28.91 -40.15
C LEU A 838 23.79 -28.32 -41.48
N LYS A 839 23.29 -27.09 -41.47
CA LYS A 839 22.92 -26.33 -42.66
C LYS A 839 23.74 -25.05 -42.75
N PHE A 840 24.16 -24.71 -43.96
CA PHE A 840 24.84 -23.44 -44.24
C PHE A 840 23.96 -22.57 -45.15
N ILE A 841 23.81 -21.30 -44.81
CA ILE A 841 23.19 -20.31 -45.69
C ILE A 841 24.28 -19.60 -46.51
N GLY A 842 24.02 -19.31 -47.78
CA GLY A 842 25.00 -18.64 -48.66
C GLY A 842 26.11 -19.55 -49.22
N VAL A 843 26.26 -20.78 -48.72
CA VAL A 843 27.28 -21.74 -49.16
C VAL A 843 26.75 -22.71 -50.22
N GLN A 844 27.57 -23.03 -51.22
CA GLN A 844 27.32 -24.05 -52.24
C GLN A 844 28.35 -25.17 -52.12
N ALA A 845 28.02 -26.40 -52.56
CA ALA A 845 28.89 -27.55 -52.44
C ALA A 845 30.31 -27.34 -53.00
N GLN A 846 30.45 -26.57 -54.08
CA GLN A 846 31.77 -26.28 -54.66
C GLN A 846 32.71 -25.48 -53.74
N HIS A 847 32.20 -24.81 -52.70
CA HIS A 847 32.99 -24.03 -51.76
C HIS A 847 33.84 -24.91 -50.82
N PHE A 848 33.46 -26.18 -50.60
CA PHE A 848 34.22 -27.13 -49.79
C PHE A 848 35.44 -27.67 -50.54
N THR A 849 36.55 -26.95 -50.72
CA THR A 849 37.67 -27.41 -51.57
C THR A 849 38.80 -28.13 -50.84
N TYR A 850 39.63 -28.89 -51.58
CA TYR A 850 40.92 -29.39 -51.05
C TYR A 850 41.87 -28.26 -50.67
N ASP A 851 41.71 -27.06 -51.24
CA ASP A 851 42.49 -25.89 -50.84
C ASP A 851 42.19 -25.50 -49.38
N ASN A 852 41.07 -25.96 -48.81
CA ASN A 852 40.74 -25.84 -47.38
C ASN A 852 41.41 -26.93 -46.52
N THR A 853 42.20 -27.84 -47.10
CA THR A 853 42.93 -28.91 -46.37
C THR A 853 44.24 -29.33 -47.05
N GLY A 854 45.28 -28.48 -47.11
CA GLY A 854 46.47 -28.94 -47.86
C GLY A 854 47.82 -28.22 -47.78
N VAL A 855 48.10 -27.36 -46.80
CA VAL A 855 49.43 -26.72 -46.76
C VAL A 855 50.52 -27.74 -46.41
N VAL A 856 51.45 -28.02 -47.34
CA VAL A 856 52.62 -28.87 -47.06
C VAL A 856 53.68 -28.06 -46.31
N CYS A 857 53.83 -28.36 -45.02
CA CYS A 857 54.79 -27.66 -44.16
C CYS A 857 56.07 -28.48 -43.98
N PHE A 858 57.22 -27.90 -44.36
CA PHE A 858 58.54 -28.44 -44.09
C PHE A 858 59.25 -27.63 -43.01
N GLY A 859 59.95 -28.28 -42.09
CA GLY A 859 60.83 -27.59 -41.16
C GLY A 859 62.05 -27.00 -41.89
N LYS A 860 62.43 -25.78 -41.53
CA LYS A 860 63.63 -25.08 -42.01
C LYS A 860 64.86 -26.00 -41.93
N GLY A 861 65.67 -25.97 -42.99
CA GLY A 861 66.81 -26.86 -43.21
C GLY A 861 66.47 -28.15 -43.96
N THR A 862 65.20 -28.34 -44.36
CA THR A 862 64.82 -29.44 -45.24
C THR A 862 65.19 -29.10 -46.68
N ALA A 863 65.92 -29.99 -47.35
CA ALA A 863 66.22 -29.83 -48.76
C ALA A 863 65.06 -30.37 -49.62
N ILE A 864 64.68 -29.60 -50.63
CA ILE A 864 63.58 -29.87 -51.56
C ILE A 864 64.15 -30.03 -52.97
N ARG A 865 63.70 -31.05 -53.70
CA ARG A 865 64.17 -31.30 -55.07
C ARG A 865 63.58 -30.24 -56.00
N THR A 866 64.42 -29.60 -56.80
CA THR A 866 63.99 -28.79 -57.95
C THR A 866 64.57 -29.36 -59.24
N PRO A 867 64.05 -29.00 -60.43
CA PRO A 867 64.66 -29.38 -61.72
C PRO A 867 66.13 -28.95 -61.87
N ARG A 868 66.58 -27.97 -61.08
CA ARG A 868 67.94 -27.42 -61.09
C ARG A 868 68.85 -28.03 -59.99
N GLY A 869 68.33 -28.92 -59.15
CA GLY A 869 69.05 -29.50 -58.01
C GLY A 869 68.30 -29.34 -56.69
N ASP A 870 68.88 -29.84 -55.60
CA ASP A 870 68.28 -29.72 -54.27
C ASP A 870 68.50 -28.31 -53.71
N VAL A 871 67.45 -27.68 -53.22
CA VAL A 871 67.44 -26.32 -52.64
C VAL A 871 66.82 -26.40 -51.24
N LEU A 872 67.31 -25.64 -50.26
CA LEU A 872 66.69 -25.62 -48.94
C LEU A 872 65.30 -24.99 -49.03
N VAL A 873 64.35 -25.50 -48.24
CA VAL A 873 62.96 -25.05 -48.31
C VAL A 873 62.83 -23.55 -48.02
N GLU A 874 63.66 -23.01 -47.12
CA GLU A 874 63.71 -21.58 -46.82
C GLU A 874 64.27 -20.70 -47.95
N ASP A 875 64.93 -21.29 -48.95
CA ASP A 875 65.52 -20.58 -50.10
C ASP A 875 64.61 -20.58 -51.33
N LEU A 876 63.53 -21.38 -51.32
CA LEU A 876 62.53 -21.39 -52.37
C LEU A 876 61.75 -20.07 -52.39
N ARG A 877 61.28 -19.65 -53.56
CA ARG A 877 60.42 -18.47 -53.73
C ARG A 877 59.21 -18.81 -54.58
N VAL A 878 58.17 -17.98 -54.51
CA VAL A 878 57.04 -18.06 -55.45
C VAL A 878 57.57 -18.07 -56.88
N GLY A 879 57.10 -19.02 -57.69
CA GLY A 879 57.51 -19.24 -59.07
C GLY A 879 58.64 -20.25 -59.26
N ASP A 880 59.34 -20.67 -58.21
CA ASP A 880 60.29 -21.78 -58.33
C ASP A 880 59.58 -23.11 -58.59
N LEU A 881 60.22 -24.00 -59.35
CA LEU A 881 59.71 -25.35 -59.60
C LEU A 881 60.26 -26.32 -58.56
N VAL A 882 59.38 -27.05 -57.89
CA VAL A 882 59.69 -28.15 -56.97
C VAL A 882 59.25 -29.46 -57.63
N THR A 883 60.12 -30.46 -57.65
CA THR A 883 59.78 -31.77 -58.20
C THR A 883 59.10 -32.60 -57.12
N THR A 884 57.80 -32.83 -57.29
CA THR A 884 57.01 -33.77 -56.48
C THR A 884 57.08 -35.18 -57.08
N MET A 885 56.83 -36.20 -56.26
CA MET A 885 56.98 -37.61 -56.66
C MET A 885 55.81 -38.12 -57.50
N ASP A 886 54.64 -37.53 -57.32
CA ASP A 886 53.38 -37.81 -57.99
C ASP A 886 53.23 -37.04 -59.33
N ASN A 887 53.47 -35.73 -59.31
CA ASN A 887 53.12 -34.84 -60.42
C ASN A 887 54.33 -34.16 -61.09
N GLY A 888 55.56 -34.57 -60.75
CA GLY A 888 56.77 -34.03 -61.37
C GLY A 888 57.06 -32.57 -60.97
N PRO A 889 57.74 -31.77 -61.82
CA PRO A 889 58.03 -30.37 -61.52
C PRO A 889 56.76 -29.50 -61.41
N GLN A 890 56.44 -29.11 -60.20
CA GLN A 890 55.31 -28.27 -59.82
C GLN A 890 55.78 -26.86 -59.45
N LYS A 891 55.04 -25.84 -59.89
CA LYS A 891 55.40 -24.45 -59.63
C LYS A 891 54.86 -24.01 -58.28
N ILE A 892 55.71 -23.40 -57.46
CA ILE A 892 55.27 -22.82 -56.19
C ILE A 892 54.41 -21.60 -56.50
N ARG A 893 53.13 -21.66 -56.11
CA ARG A 893 52.19 -20.55 -56.19
C ARG A 893 52.29 -19.65 -54.97
N TRP A 894 52.51 -20.24 -53.81
CA TRP A 894 52.62 -19.54 -52.53
C TRP A 894 53.65 -20.19 -51.61
N ILE A 895 54.35 -19.35 -50.86
CA ILE A 895 55.29 -19.78 -49.82
C ILE A 895 55.20 -18.83 -48.63
N ASN A 896 55.03 -19.37 -47.43
CA ASN A 896 55.07 -18.60 -46.19
C ASN A 896 55.82 -19.36 -45.09
N THR A 897 56.16 -18.69 -43.99
CA THR A 897 56.87 -19.29 -42.86
C THR A 897 56.25 -18.96 -41.52
N ARG A 898 56.10 -19.96 -40.64
CA ARG A 898 55.68 -19.77 -39.24
C ARG A 898 56.76 -20.28 -38.29
N SER A 899 57.12 -19.47 -37.29
CA SER A 899 58.15 -19.82 -36.31
C SER A 899 57.56 -19.99 -34.91
N TYR A 900 58.03 -21.01 -34.20
CA TYR A 900 57.63 -21.31 -32.82
C TYR A 900 58.86 -21.30 -31.91
N ASP A 901 58.74 -20.60 -30.78
CA ASP A 901 59.80 -20.49 -29.78
C ASP A 901 59.76 -21.61 -28.73
N ALA A 902 60.69 -21.55 -27.77
CA ALA A 902 60.85 -22.58 -26.75
C ALA A 902 59.66 -22.68 -25.77
N GLY A 903 58.97 -21.57 -25.48
CA GLY A 903 57.82 -21.56 -24.58
C GLY A 903 56.61 -22.21 -25.25
N GLN A 904 56.35 -21.86 -26.50
CA GLN A 904 55.28 -22.44 -27.30
C GLN A 904 55.51 -23.93 -27.58
N MET A 905 56.76 -24.33 -27.92
CA MET A 905 57.11 -25.74 -28.13
C MET A 905 56.92 -26.61 -26.88
N GLN A 906 57.04 -26.06 -25.67
CA GLN A 906 56.81 -26.82 -24.43
C GLN A 906 55.34 -27.12 -24.17
N LYS A 907 54.44 -26.20 -24.51
CA LYS A 907 52.99 -26.35 -24.30
C LYS A 907 52.32 -27.18 -25.42
N GLY A 908 52.79 -27.05 -26.66
CA GLY A 908 52.19 -27.73 -27.83
C GLY A 908 52.97 -28.95 -28.29
N SER A 909 52.57 -30.16 -27.88
CA SER A 909 53.21 -31.41 -28.34
C SER A 909 53.12 -31.61 -29.86
N HIS A 910 52.03 -31.13 -30.49
CA HIS A 910 51.76 -31.18 -31.92
C HIS A 910 52.69 -30.27 -32.77
N LEU A 911 53.35 -29.28 -32.15
CA LEU A 911 54.23 -28.33 -32.84
C LEU A 911 55.59 -28.93 -33.20
N HIS A 912 55.99 -30.04 -32.57
CA HIS A 912 57.29 -30.67 -32.81
C HIS A 912 57.36 -31.33 -34.19
N PRO A 913 58.42 -31.07 -34.99
CA PRO A 913 58.49 -31.61 -36.33
C PRO A 913 58.71 -33.12 -36.32
N VAL A 914 58.21 -33.78 -37.36
CA VAL A 914 58.50 -35.18 -37.65
C VAL A 914 59.73 -35.26 -38.54
N LEU A 915 60.72 -36.04 -38.13
CA LEU A 915 61.87 -36.40 -38.95
C LEU A 915 61.58 -37.71 -39.66
N ILE A 916 61.58 -37.68 -40.99
CA ILE A 916 61.52 -38.85 -41.87
C ILE A 916 62.92 -39.06 -42.43
N LYS A 917 63.58 -40.18 -42.09
CA LYS A 917 64.95 -40.43 -42.55
C LYS A 917 65.00 -40.81 -44.03
N ARG A 918 66.11 -40.44 -44.67
CA ARG A 918 66.52 -40.90 -45.99
C ARG A 918 66.34 -42.42 -46.14
N GLY A 919 65.74 -42.82 -47.25
CA GLY A 919 65.43 -44.21 -47.59
C GLY A 919 64.06 -44.68 -47.08
N THR A 920 63.37 -43.88 -46.27
CA THR A 920 62.01 -44.18 -45.80
C THR A 920 61.00 -43.59 -46.78
N PHE A 921 59.99 -44.37 -47.20
CA PHE A 921 58.93 -43.95 -48.13
C PHE A 921 59.42 -43.33 -49.46
N GLY A 922 60.57 -43.78 -49.95
CA GLY A 922 61.14 -43.24 -51.19
C GLY A 922 61.85 -41.89 -51.04
N ALA A 923 61.93 -41.33 -49.82
CA ALA A 923 62.65 -40.09 -49.57
C ALA A 923 64.16 -40.26 -49.85
N GLU A 924 64.70 -39.54 -50.82
CA GLU A 924 66.13 -39.59 -51.16
C GLU A 924 67.02 -38.89 -50.12
N ARG A 925 66.41 -38.20 -49.14
CA ARG A 925 67.07 -37.43 -48.09
C ARG A 925 66.21 -37.35 -46.83
N ASP A 926 66.78 -36.81 -45.75
CA ASP A 926 66.03 -36.56 -44.51
C ASP A 926 65.03 -35.42 -44.75
N LEU A 927 63.77 -35.64 -44.37
CA LEU A 927 62.72 -34.62 -44.41
C LEU A 927 62.33 -34.25 -42.99
N LEU A 928 62.27 -32.95 -42.72
CA LEU A 928 61.70 -32.43 -41.49
C LEU A 928 60.35 -31.81 -41.87
N VAL A 929 59.26 -32.30 -41.31
CA VAL A 929 57.90 -31.90 -41.71
C VAL A 929 57.02 -31.64 -40.50
N SER A 930 55.92 -30.90 -40.65
CA SER A 930 54.92 -30.77 -39.58
C SER A 930 54.25 -32.11 -39.31
N GLN A 931 53.67 -32.27 -38.13
CA GLN A 931 52.93 -33.48 -37.77
C GLN A 931 51.71 -33.74 -38.68
N GLN A 932 51.13 -32.69 -39.25
CA GLN A 932 50.01 -32.75 -40.18
C GLN A 932 50.43 -32.85 -41.66
N HIS A 933 51.74 -32.88 -41.95
CA HIS A 933 52.23 -33.05 -43.32
C HIS A 933 51.78 -34.40 -43.89
N GLY A 934 51.11 -34.38 -45.05
CA GLY A 934 50.72 -35.60 -45.75
C GLY A 934 51.92 -36.26 -46.42
N VAL A 935 52.21 -37.51 -46.09
CA VAL A 935 53.30 -38.29 -46.67
C VAL A 935 52.71 -39.38 -47.54
N LEU A 936 53.12 -39.44 -48.81
CA LEU A 936 52.74 -40.51 -49.72
C LEU A 936 53.45 -41.81 -49.33
N VAL A 937 52.68 -42.88 -49.05
CA VAL A 937 53.18 -44.19 -48.60
C VAL A 937 52.72 -45.28 -49.57
N GLY A 938 53.60 -45.71 -50.49
CA GLY A 938 53.33 -46.81 -51.43
C GLY A 938 54.06 -46.62 -52.78
N GLN A 939 54.25 -47.70 -53.56
CA GLN A 939 54.95 -47.65 -54.86
C GLN A 939 54.07 -47.25 -56.06
N SER A 940 52.77 -46.99 -55.84
CA SER A 940 51.82 -46.72 -56.94
C SER A 940 50.85 -45.56 -56.68
N GLY A 941 51.11 -44.68 -55.71
CA GLY A 941 50.42 -43.37 -55.64
C GLY A 941 49.13 -43.28 -54.82
N ASP A 942 48.59 -44.38 -54.28
CA ASP A 942 47.19 -44.37 -53.79
C ASP A 942 46.99 -44.17 -52.28
N SER A 943 48.00 -43.80 -51.48
CA SER A 943 47.79 -43.66 -50.02
C SER A 943 48.66 -42.58 -49.38
N PHE A 944 48.01 -41.56 -48.82
CA PHE A 944 48.65 -40.54 -47.98
C PHE A 944 48.42 -40.85 -46.50
N ALA A 945 49.45 -40.67 -45.68
CA ALA A 945 49.36 -40.74 -44.23
C ALA A 945 49.99 -39.50 -43.59
N ARG A 946 49.34 -38.92 -42.58
CA ARG A 946 49.89 -37.78 -41.85
C ARG A 946 51.17 -38.20 -41.11
N ALA A 947 52.19 -37.35 -41.13
CA ALA A 947 53.51 -37.66 -40.57
C ALA A 947 53.46 -38.06 -39.08
N LYS A 948 52.50 -37.53 -38.30
CA LYS A 948 52.28 -37.93 -36.90
C LYS A 948 52.02 -39.44 -36.74
N HIS A 949 51.14 -40.01 -37.55
CA HIS A 949 50.78 -41.43 -37.46
C HIS A 949 51.93 -42.33 -37.91
N LEU A 950 52.77 -41.84 -38.83
CA LEU A 950 53.96 -42.57 -39.29
C LEU A 950 55.07 -42.60 -38.24
N ALA A 951 55.16 -41.60 -37.36
CA ALA A 951 56.16 -41.57 -36.30
C ALA A 951 56.02 -42.72 -35.29
N ASP A 952 54.80 -43.23 -35.10
CA ASP A 952 54.52 -44.35 -34.21
C ASP A 952 54.55 -45.71 -34.93
N ALA A 953 54.27 -45.72 -36.23
CA ALA A 953 54.09 -46.95 -37.01
C ALA A 953 55.31 -47.35 -37.88
N ALA A 954 56.21 -46.41 -38.22
CA ALA A 954 57.24 -46.65 -39.25
C ALA A 954 58.68 -46.50 -38.76
N LYS A 955 59.47 -47.54 -39.00
CA LYS A 955 60.90 -47.56 -38.68
C LYS A 955 61.65 -46.54 -39.55
N GLY A 956 62.20 -45.51 -38.92
CA GLY A 956 62.90 -44.42 -39.62
C GLY A 956 62.18 -43.07 -39.56
N VAL A 957 60.97 -43.03 -38.99
CA VAL A 957 60.21 -41.80 -38.71
C VAL A 957 60.15 -41.59 -37.21
N ARG A 958 60.26 -40.34 -36.75
CA ARG A 958 60.07 -39.99 -35.32
C ARG A 958 59.74 -38.52 -35.12
N ILE A 959 59.02 -38.21 -34.04
CA ILE A 959 58.84 -36.82 -33.59
C ILE A 959 60.16 -36.30 -33.00
N ALA A 960 60.64 -35.16 -33.47
CA ALA A 960 61.90 -34.54 -33.07
C ALA A 960 61.75 -33.64 -31.84
N LYS A 961 61.33 -34.22 -30.70
CA LYS A 961 61.12 -33.55 -29.40
C LYS A 961 62.33 -32.81 -28.81
N GLY A 962 63.51 -32.93 -29.42
CA GLY A 962 64.75 -32.26 -28.97
C GLY A 962 64.97 -30.85 -29.54
N LYS A 963 64.07 -30.35 -30.38
CA LYS A 963 64.15 -28.99 -30.95
C LYS A 963 63.53 -27.99 -29.97
N LYS A 964 64.27 -26.93 -29.64
CA LYS A 964 63.82 -25.83 -28.78
C LYS A 964 63.08 -24.72 -29.53
N SER A 965 63.11 -24.75 -30.85
CA SER A 965 62.35 -23.88 -31.74
C SER A 965 62.29 -24.53 -33.11
N VAL A 966 61.29 -24.16 -33.88
CA VAL A 966 61.12 -24.64 -35.27
C VAL A 966 60.52 -23.52 -36.11
N THR A 967 61.01 -23.40 -37.34
CA THR A 967 60.35 -22.61 -38.38
C THR A 967 59.82 -23.59 -39.41
N TYR A 968 58.52 -23.57 -39.65
CA TYR A 968 57.90 -24.28 -40.76
C TYR A 968 57.80 -23.36 -41.97
N VAL A 969 58.19 -23.88 -43.12
CA VAL A 969 58.00 -23.27 -44.43
C VAL A 969 56.88 -24.03 -45.12
N HIS A 970 55.85 -23.28 -45.44
CA HIS A 970 54.59 -23.73 -46.00
C HIS A 970 54.62 -23.50 -47.50
N LEU A 971 54.34 -24.52 -48.29
CA LEU A 971 54.31 -24.43 -49.75
C LEU A 971 52.92 -24.76 -50.26
N MET A 972 52.51 -24.04 -51.30
CA MET A 972 51.37 -24.40 -52.15
C MET A 972 51.83 -24.43 -53.61
N PHE A 973 51.43 -25.46 -54.33
CA PHE A 973 51.76 -25.65 -55.74
C PHE A 973 50.58 -25.24 -56.63
N ASP A 974 50.84 -24.87 -57.89
CA ASP A 974 49.79 -24.86 -58.93
C ASP A 974 49.37 -26.32 -59.20
N ASP A 975 48.09 -26.59 -59.50
CA ASP A 975 47.58 -27.92 -59.89
C ASP A 975 48.37 -28.59 -61.03
#